data_AF-A0A1E5GWC8-F1
#
_entry.id   AF-A0A1E5GWC8-F1
#
_cell.length_a   1.000
_cell.length_b   1.000
_cell.length_c   1.000
_cell.angle_alpha   90.00
_cell.angle_beta   90.00
_cell.angle_gamma   90.00
#
_symmetry.space_group_name_H-M   'P 1'
#
loop_
_entity.id
_entity.type
_entity.pdbx_description
1 polymer ?
#
loop_
_entity_poly.entity_id
_entity_poly.type
_entity_poly.pdbx_seq_one_letter_code
_entity_poly.pdbx_strand_id
1 'polypeptide(L)'
;MKKRGRKNNFKKNGKLLFLLVVIFVIVGYFFMSRDKMKASTVISSGDFRLTAENKWSNEDKKNYAALEWDKIADLSQLGYRLYQSEDGTSWSNRSLNYGKAIKVLNIYPDEAQSNTLKGWMDGLNLKTDKGENLIQVTPVTFNQYNANPNAYLKNSAGEYQYDVLMVGSWDANNGRDFSQGAANATKLFLDTGRGSLFGHDTVIQQRPVLYSHFGDRLSVGNNKSVTQRTGAVQVKLINNGYLMKYPFEMQNDVVLTIPYTHNIELQKKDTGITWLEFVNPSGSWPNPIFDDGVWRGGWYLKTNNNVGMIQTGHSNGQSTMDERKIIANTLYNLAQVSSENFASDQTVKDDQAPNKPIASIRCDKEKQLSVKLDASDNGKEYQWYIEANTKSGGVKKSDVVKEPIISNIAGYFYELTDSPKSDLKKTVESYKDSYGRIDPGKYNLYVAPDDDSVKYETRSAFTINENRNSGKYLHVLAVDRSNNVSQVSSQQIKDLPQNVDFKTERTKNEVKLIDLHLDSSLNNKIEELEIRVATNTVIKDFSSLKLPAGWSSRENKETAEYKTFTFVIKNKNDLVTITNFINTLRFSIHSPTDQEGEVQMIFYEKVPDASVPNEVTNVCWTAQIPQKVSLKAYDESGNRLPSGDLLLDQKLTIGKKEMIKPLDIDFYDFIRLVSTNGSQISPLEWTITNALQVGHLIYSQRKLTVHVRQVVLNKNDQVVLPKNGFGFLGSKTVLGQEKDKFSLTMVSSADNAVAFNTYIIRYQSSEPMYTFTPQIPMNYELVGYVLTMNNQLHSPNASSLNPIQVDVTSNSEFWLTTYIKPGTEKPTFYHWEYKENNLGTINVK
;
A
#
# COMPACT_ATOMS: atom_id res chain seq x y z
N MET A 1 -42.78 59.91 40.61
CA MET A 1 -42.43 59.54 42.01
C MET A 1 -42.90 58.11 42.30
N LYS A 2 -42.05 57.35 43.01
CA LYS A 2 -42.29 56.05 43.68
C LYS A 2 -42.29 54.76 42.83
N LYS A 3 -41.13 54.09 42.87
CA LYS A 3 -40.91 52.65 42.65
C LYS A 3 -41.66 51.81 43.71
N ARG A 4 -42.35 50.75 43.27
CA ARG A 4 -42.70 49.49 43.98
C ARG A 4 -42.47 48.40 42.92
N GLY A 5 -41.68 47.33 43.06
CA GLY A 5 -41.43 46.48 44.22
C GLY A 5 -42.16 45.15 44.02
N ARG A 6 -41.62 44.22 43.21
CA ARG A 6 -42.10 42.84 43.10
C ARG A 6 -40.93 41.87 43.25
N LYS A 7 -40.88 41.19 44.40
CA LYS A 7 -39.95 40.08 44.71
C LYS A 7 -40.32 38.87 43.84
N ASN A 8 -39.34 38.30 43.12
CA ASN A 8 -39.48 37.02 42.42
C ASN A 8 -39.00 35.86 43.30
N ASN A 9 -39.93 34.95 43.59
CA ASN A 9 -39.67 33.62 44.16
C ASN A 9 -39.10 32.68 43.10
N PHE A 10 -37.79 32.79 42.81
CA PHE A 10 -37.08 31.87 41.92
C PHE A 10 -35.79 31.35 42.58
N LYS A 11 -35.90 30.73 43.76
CA LYS A 11 -34.80 29.98 44.38
C LYS A 11 -35.33 28.77 45.14
N LYS A 12 -35.77 27.74 44.41
CA LYS A 12 -35.85 26.36 44.97
C LYS A 12 -35.84 25.25 43.91
N ASN A 13 -36.28 25.52 42.66
CA ASN A 13 -36.36 24.47 41.64
C ASN A 13 -35.12 24.34 40.72
N GLY A 14 -34.23 25.34 40.68
CA GLY A 14 -33.00 25.29 39.86
C GLY A 14 -31.90 24.37 40.43
N LYS A 15 -31.84 24.19 41.76
CA LYS A 15 -30.86 23.29 42.38
C LYS A 15 -31.23 21.81 42.20
N LEU A 16 -32.52 21.47 42.16
CA LEU A 16 -32.98 20.09 41.96
C LEU A 16 -32.78 19.63 40.51
N LEU A 17 -33.02 20.52 39.54
CA LEU A 17 -32.81 20.23 38.11
C LEU A 17 -31.32 20.12 37.77
N PHE A 18 -30.46 20.96 38.36
CA PHE A 18 -29.01 20.86 38.18
C PHE A 18 -28.43 19.62 38.88
N LEU A 19 -28.95 19.22 40.05
CA LEU A 19 -28.56 17.98 40.71
C LEU A 19 -29.01 16.73 39.92
N LEU A 20 -30.20 16.76 39.30
CA LEU A 20 -30.68 15.68 38.44
C LEU A 20 -29.92 15.58 37.12
N VAL A 21 -29.52 16.71 36.51
CA VAL A 21 -28.67 16.71 35.31
C VAL A 21 -27.25 16.26 35.63
N VAL A 22 -26.69 16.65 36.78
CA VAL A 22 -25.38 16.14 37.23
C VAL A 22 -25.46 14.66 37.61
N ILE A 23 -26.57 14.18 38.20
CA ILE A 23 -26.79 12.75 38.43
C ILE A 23 -27.02 12.00 37.12
N PHE A 24 -27.70 12.54 36.11
CA PHE A 24 -27.83 11.92 34.79
C PHE A 24 -26.53 11.97 33.96
N VAL A 25 -25.66 12.96 34.19
CA VAL A 25 -24.33 13.03 33.58
C VAL A 25 -23.36 12.10 34.32
N ILE A 26 -23.45 11.96 35.64
CA ILE A 26 -22.63 11.01 36.41
C ILE A 26 -23.10 9.57 36.21
N VAL A 27 -24.41 9.31 36.20
CA VAL A 27 -25.00 7.99 35.88
C VAL A 27 -24.85 7.71 34.39
N GLY A 28 -24.97 8.71 33.52
CA GLY A 28 -24.67 8.60 32.08
C GLY A 28 -23.19 8.28 31.83
N TYR A 29 -22.26 8.87 32.58
CA TYR A 29 -20.83 8.58 32.48
C TYR A 29 -20.45 7.25 33.14
N PHE A 30 -21.13 6.83 34.23
CA PHE A 30 -20.96 5.52 34.85
C PHE A 30 -21.63 4.37 34.08
N PHE A 31 -22.65 4.65 33.26
CA PHE A 31 -23.31 3.65 32.40
C PHE A 31 -22.80 3.67 30.94
N MET A 32 -22.15 4.74 30.47
CA MET A 32 -21.54 4.79 29.12
C MET A 32 -20.09 4.28 29.05
N SER A 33 -19.49 3.80 30.14
CA SER A 33 -18.18 3.11 30.11
C SER A 33 -18.22 1.61 30.37
N ARG A 34 -19.41 1.01 30.54
CA ARG A 34 -19.58 -0.45 30.45
C ARG A 34 -20.10 -0.82 29.07
N ASP A 35 -19.30 -0.58 28.04
CA ASP A 35 -19.33 -1.50 26.91
C ASP A 35 -19.16 -2.89 27.51
N LYS A 36 -20.15 -3.77 27.32
CA LYS A 36 -20.01 -5.17 27.73
C LYS A 36 -18.72 -5.67 27.10
N MET A 37 -17.75 -6.06 27.93
CA MET A 37 -16.47 -6.58 27.45
C MET A 37 -16.73 -7.65 26.39
N LYS A 38 -15.96 -7.61 25.31
CA LYS A 38 -16.04 -8.66 24.29
C LYS A 38 -15.66 -9.99 24.92
N ALA A 39 -16.39 -11.04 24.59
CA ALA A 39 -16.16 -12.35 25.16
C ALA A 39 -14.82 -12.92 24.66
N SER A 40 -13.87 -13.13 25.57
CA SER A 40 -12.68 -13.96 25.37
C SER A 40 -13.06 -15.41 25.06
N THR A 41 -12.11 -16.18 24.50
CA THR A 41 -12.33 -17.61 24.26
C THR A 41 -12.31 -18.38 25.59
N VAL A 42 -13.37 -19.12 25.90
CA VAL A 42 -13.39 -20.02 27.08
C VAL A 42 -12.71 -21.34 26.71
N ILE A 43 -11.62 -21.68 27.41
CA ILE A 43 -10.87 -22.92 27.23
C ILE A 43 -11.49 -24.06 28.05
N SER A 44 -11.89 -23.75 29.27
CA SER A 44 -12.62 -24.68 30.14
C SER A 44 -13.55 -23.91 31.07
N SER A 45 -14.75 -24.46 31.28
CA SER A 45 -15.73 -23.86 32.17
C SER A 45 -15.39 -24.10 33.64
N GLY A 46 -15.63 -23.10 34.47
CA GLY A 46 -15.51 -23.17 35.92
C GLY A 46 -16.85 -23.01 36.63
N ASP A 47 -16.78 -22.66 37.92
CA ASP A 47 -17.92 -22.40 38.79
C ASP A 47 -18.61 -21.06 38.50
N PHE A 48 -17.91 -20.13 37.84
CA PHE A 48 -18.40 -18.79 37.51
C PHE A 48 -17.68 -18.20 36.31
N ARG A 49 -18.29 -17.22 35.64
CA ARG A 49 -17.77 -16.65 34.40
C ARG A 49 -16.57 -15.74 34.64
N LEU A 50 -15.60 -15.80 33.74
CA LEU A 50 -14.53 -14.80 33.56
C LEU A 50 -14.56 -14.28 32.11
N THR A 51 -14.15 -13.03 31.91
CA THR A 51 -13.91 -12.46 30.58
C THR A 51 -12.64 -11.64 30.61
N ALA A 52 -11.81 -11.80 29.59
CA ALA A 52 -10.62 -10.99 29.33
C ALA A 52 -10.80 -10.20 28.02
N GLU A 53 -10.28 -8.98 27.97
CA GLU A 53 -10.28 -8.18 26.74
C GLU A 53 -8.93 -7.47 26.59
N ASN A 54 -8.31 -7.61 25.42
CA ASN A 54 -7.14 -6.84 25.04
C ASN A 54 -7.47 -5.35 24.92
N LYS A 55 -6.74 -4.51 25.65
CA LYS A 55 -6.85 -3.05 25.63
C LYS A 55 -5.49 -2.40 25.40
N TRP A 56 -5.50 -1.16 24.93
CA TRP A 56 -4.32 -0.31 24.79
C TRP A 56 -4.42 0.90 25.72
N SER A 57 -3.31 1.28 26.35
CA SER A 57 -3.17 2.56 27.05
C SER A 57 -2.30 3.48 26.21
N ASN A 58 -2.89 4.54 25.65
CA ASN A 58 -2.15 5.54 24.88
C ASN A 58 -1.22 6.39 25.75
N GLU A 59 -1.55 6.55 27.03
CA GLU A 59 -0.71 7.24 28.01
C GLU A 59 0.56 6.43 28.31
N ASP A 60 0.40 5.14 28.62
CA ASP A 60 1.53 4.26 28.97
C ASP A 60 2.24 3.67 27.74
N LYS A 61 1.63 3.80 26.55
CA LYS A 61 2.08 3.23 25.27
C LYS A 61 2.29 1.71 25.35
N LYS A 62 1.34 0.98 25.96
CA LYS A 62 1.38 -0.48 26.10
C LYS A 62 0.00 -1.12 26.13
N ASN A 63 -0.06 -2.42 25.87
CA ASN A 63 -1.26 -3.22 26.10
C ASN A 63 -1.48 -3.50 27.60
N TYR A 64 -2.74 -3.75 27.96
CA TYR A 64 -3.14 -4.40 29.20
C TYR A 64 -4.34 -5.32 28.94
N ALA A 65 -4.61 -6.27 29.82
CA ALA A 65 -5.83 -7.07 29.75
C ALA A 65 -6.85 -6.55 30.78
N ALA A 66 -8.00 -6.07 30.32
CA ALA A 66 -9.13 -5.83 31.21
C ALA A 66 -9.74 -7.19 31.58
N LEU A 67 -10.09 -7.39 32.85
CA LEU A 67 -10.65 -8.63 33.38
C LEU A 67 -11.91 -8.32 34.18
N GLU A 68 -12.99 -9.05 33.92
CA GLU A 68 -14.25 -8.99 34.70
C GLU A 68 -14.77 -10.42 34.94
N TRP A 69 -15.23 -10.69 36.16
CA TRP A 69 -15.82 -11.98 36.52
C TRP A 69 -17.08 -11.82 37.38
N ASP A 70 -17.85 -12.90 37.48
CA ASP A 70 -19.09 -12.87 38.27
C ASP A 70 -18.80 -12.68 39.76
N LYS A 71 -19.58 -11.81 40.39
CA LYS A 71 -19.45 -11.55 41.83
C LYS A 71 -19.95 -12.75 42.64
N ILE A 72 -19.12 -13.22 43.57
CA ILE A 72 -19.45 -14.31 44.50
C ILE A 72 -20.03 -13.74 45.80
N ALA A 73 -21.24 -14.19 46.16
CA ALA A 73 -22.01 -13.61 47.28
C ALA A 73 -21.44 -13.91 48.68
N ASP A 74 -20.77 -15.05 48.87
CA ASP A 74 -20.19 -15.49 50.15
C ASP A 74 -18.65 -15.48 50.12
N LEU A 75 -18.06 -14.44 49.53
CA LEU A 75 -16.60 -14.30 49.47
C LEU A 75 -16.01 -14.20 50.88
N SER A 76 -15.02 -15.03 51.18
CA SER A 76 -14.27 -14.97 52.42
C SER A 76 -13.24 -13.83 52.37
N GLN A 77 -12.59 -13.60 53.50
CA GLN A 77 -11.55 -12.59 53.61
C GLN A 77 -10.25 -12.91 52.83
N LEU A 78 -10.17 -14.12 52.28
CA LEU A 78 -9.11 -14.57 51.37
C LEU A 78 -9.33 -14.04 49.93
N GLY A 79 -10.53 -13.52 49.64
CA GLY A 79 -10.81 -12.75 48.42
C GLY A 79 -10.67 -13.54 47.12
N TYR A 80 -10.45 -12.78 46.05
CA TYR A 80 -10.10 -13.26 44.72
C TYR A 80 -8.58 -13.26 44.53
N ARG A 81 -8.09 -14.19 43.71
CA ARG A 81 -6.69 -14.28 43.26
C ARG A 81 -6.65 -14.54 41.77
N LEU A 82 -5.78 -13.82 41.07
CA LEU A 82 -5.56 -13.97 39.63
C LEU A 82 -4.40 -14.90 39.36
N TYR A 83 -4.61 -15.81 38.41
CA TYR A 83 -3.55 -16.63 37.84
C TYR A 83 -3.49 -16.37 36.34
N GLN A 84 -2.28 -16.14 35.85
CA GLN A 84 -1.96 -15.92 34.44
C GLN A 84 -1.02 -17.04 33.96
N SER A 85 -1.19 -17.46 32.72
CA SER A 85 -0.31 -18.37 32.02
C SER A 85 -0.02 -17.87 30.61
N GLU A 86 1.23 -18.03 30.16
CA GLU A 86 1.66 -17.70 28.79
C GLU A 86 1.70 -18.94 27.88
N ASP A 87 1.71 -20.15 28.45
CA ASP A 87 1.82 -21.44 27.75
C ASP A 87 0.62 -22.38 27.99
N GLY A 88 -0.31 -21.98 28.86
CA GLY A 88 -1.46 -22.77 29.30
C GLY A 88 -1.15 -23.83 30.37
N THR A 89 0.11 -24.04 30.74
CA THR A 89 0.54 -25.10 31.66
C THR A 89 1.22 -24.55 32.92
N SER A 90 2.03 -23.50 32.77
CA SER A 90 2.72 -22.79 33.84
C SER A 90 1.86 -21.62 34.31
N TRP A 91 1.39 -21.69 35.56
CA TRP A 91 0.52 -20.68 36.15
C TRP A 91 1.24 -19.89 37.22
N SER A 92 1.12 -18.57 37.15
CA SER A 92 1.72 -17.66 38.12
C SER A 92 0.70 -16.63 38.59
N ASN A 93 0.76 -16.32 39.89
CA ASN A 93 -0.14 -15.35 40.48
C ASN A 93 0.21 -13.93 40.00
N ARG A 94 -0.80 -13.10 39.77
CA ARG A 94 -0.67 -11.69 39.39
C ARG A 94 -1.45 -10.81 40.36
N SER A 95 -0.96 -9.59 40.56
CA SER A 95 -1.69 -8.63 41.39
C SER A 95 -3.05 -8.30 40.76
N LEU A 96 -4.08 -8.18 41.60
CA LEU A 96 -5.41 -7.70 41.21
C LEU A 96 -5.61 -6.21 41.49
N ASN A 97 -4.57 -5.56 42.02
CA ASN A 97 -4.65 -4.21 42.58
C ASN A 97 -3.94 -3.16 41.71
N TYR A 98 -3.61 -3.46 40.45
CA TYR A 98 -3.09 -2.46 39.51
C TYR A 98 -4.06 -1.27 39.41
N GLY A 99 -3.56 -0.03 39.59
CA GLY A 99 -4.35 1.20 39.62
C GLY A 99 -5.11 1.47 40.93
N LYS A 100 -5.08 0.55 41.90
CA LYS A 100 -5.84 0.63 43.15
C LYS A 100 -4.91 0.83 44.32
N ALA A 101 -5.31 1.63 45.32
CA ALA A 101 -4.49 1.81 46.51
C ALA A 101 -4.30 0.51 47.30
N ILE A 102 -3.06 0.22 47.71
CA ILE A 102 -2.71 -0.91 48.58
C ILE A 102 -2.32 -0.44 49.98
N LYS A 103 -2.61 -1.27 50.99
CA LYS A 103 -2.27 -1.02 52.39
C LYS A 103 -1.08 -1.87 52.80
N VAL A 104 -0.04 -1.22 53.32
CA VAL A 104 1.23 -1.83 53.73
C VAL A 104 1.47 -1.60 55.22
N LEU A 105 1.66 -2.69 55.98
CA LEU A 105 2.15 -2.60 57.35
C LEU A 105 3.67 -2.64 57.34
N ASN A 106 4.32 -1.56 57.74
CA ASN A 106 5.77 -1.46 57.89
C ASN A 106 6.18 -1.86 59.31
N ILE A 107 6.72 -3.06 59.47
CA ILE A 107 7.24 -3.58 60.73
C ILE A 107 8.73 -3.27 60.77
N TYR A 108 9.11 -2.18 61.45
CA TYR A 108 10.47 -1.64 61.44
C TYR A 108 11.15 -1.84 62.80
N PRO A 109 12.49 -2.04 62.86
CA PRO A 109 13.17 -2.21 64.13
C PRO A 109 12.97 -0.98 65.03
N ASP A 110 13.14 -1.14 66.34
CA ASP A 110 12.92 -0.07 67.33
C ASP A 110 14.02 1.02 67.31
N GLU A 111 14.30 1.55 66.12
CA GLU A 111 15.19 2.66 65.80
C GLU A 111 14.41 3.68 64.96
N ALA A 112 14.35 4.93 65.39
CA ALA A 112 13.50 5.94 64.75
C ALA A 112 13.90 6.19 63.29
N GLN A 113 15.20 6.15 63.01
CA GLN A 113 15.76 6.34 61.67
C GLN A 113 15.45 5.19 60.70
N SER A 114 14.98 4.04 61.19
CA SER A 114 14.56 2.92 60.35
C SER A 114 13.10 3.00 59.88
N ASN A 115 12.30 3.94 60.42
CA ASN A 115 10.92 4.17 60.00
C ASN A 115 10.83 5.05 58.75
N THR A 116 11.33 4.55 57.62
CA THR A 116 11.54 5.36 56.41
C THR A 116 10.56 5.07 55.29
N LEU A 117 9.97 3.87 55.26
CA LEU A 117 9.16 3.39 54.13
C LEU A 117 8.03 4.35 53.74
N LYS A 118 7.31 4.93 54.72
CA LYS A 118 6.24 5.88 54.44
C LYS A 118 6.75 7.10 53.67
N GLY A 119 7.85 7.70 54.14
CA GLY A 119 8.46 8.85 53.46
C GLY A 119 8.99 8.47 52.06
N TRP A 120 9.53 7.27 51.90
CA TRP A 120 9.97 6.76 50.61
C TRP A 120 8.82 6.61 49.62
N MET A 121 7.70 5.98 50.01
CA MET A 121 6.55 5.76 49.14
C MET A 121 5.78 7.05 48.85
N ASP A 122 5.57 7.91 49.85
CA ASP A 122 4.93 9.22 49.67
C ASP A 122 5.76 10.12 48.73
N GLY A 123 7.08 10.04 48.82
CA GLY A 123 8.01 10.79 47.98
C GLY A 123 8.02 10.38 46.50
N LEU A 124 7.40 9.25 46.13
CA LEU A 124 7.20 8.84 44.74
C LEU A 124 6.00 9.54 44.08
N ASN A 125 5.15 10.21 44.88
CA ASN A 125 3.94 10.91 44.43
C ASN A 125 3.00 10.06 43.55
N LEU A 126 2.91 8.75 43.85
CA LEU A 126 1.98 7.85 43.17
C LEU A 126 0.57 8.02 43.73
N LYS A 127 -0.39 8.37 42.87
CA LYS A 127 -1.78 8.65 43.25
C LYS A 127 -2.77 7.81 42.45
N THR A 128 -3.92 7.52 43.04
CA THR A 128 -5.11 7.04 42.32
C THR A 128 -5.79 8.21 41.60
N ASP A 129 -6.75 7.92 40.71
CA ASP A 129 -7.58 8.95 40.06
C ASP A 129 -8.37 9.83 41.05
N LYS A 130 -8.55 9.35 42.29
CA LYS A 130 -9.20 10.06 43.38
C LYS A 130 -8.23 10.91 44.23
N GLY A 131 -6.94 10.93 43.87
CA GLY A 131 -5.89 11.67 44.57
C GLY A 131 -5.35 10.99 45.84
N GLU A 132 -5.72 9.74 46.10
CA GLU A 132 -5.24 8.96 47.26
C GLU A 132 -3.85 8.40 46.98
N ASN A 133 -3.01 8.24 48.02
CA ASN A 133 -1.72 7.56 47.84
C ASN A 133 -1.94 6.13 47.35
N LEU A 134 -1.21 5.77 46.30
CA LEU A 134 -1.26 4.45 45.70
C LEU A 134 -0.68 3.40 46.67
N ILE A 135 0.35 3.73 47.46
CA ILE A 135 0.87 2.85 48.54
C ILE A 135 0.65 3.54 49.88
N GLN A 136 -0.16 2.94 50.75
CA GLN A 136 -0.52 3.48 52.05
C GLN A 136 0.23 2.74 53.15
N VAL A 137 1.22 3.39 53.75
CA VAL A 137 2.11 2.76 54.74
C VAL A 137 1.67 3.10 56.16
N THR A 138 1.44 2.08 56.99
CA THR A 138 1.25 2.20 58.44
C THR A 138 2.43 1.58 59.17
N PRO A 139 3.16 2.34 60.01
CA PRO A 139 4.33 1.81 60.72
C PRO A 139 3.98 1.18 62.07
N VAL A 140 4.72 0.14 62.46
CA VAL A 140 4.71 -0.49 63.79
C VAL A 140 6.13 -0.94 64.15
N THR A 141 6.54 -0.78 65.41
CA THR A 141 7.88 -1.25 65.81
C THR A 141 7.91 -2.77 65.99
N PHE A 142 9.09 -3.37 65.87
CA PHE A 142 9.29 -4.80 66.19
C PHE A 142 8.82 -5.17 67.60
N ASN A 143 9.13 -4.38 68.64
CA ASN A 143 8.66 -4.68 70.00
C ASN A 143 7.13 -4.68 70.09
N GLN A 144 6.47 -3.71 69.49
CA GLN A 144 5.00 -3.62 69.48
C GLN A 144 4.36 -4.79 68.75
N TYR A 145 4.87 -5.12 67.55
CA TYR A 145 4.39 -6.24 66.77
C TYR A 145 4.64 -7.58 67.47
N ASN A 146 5.81 -7.75 68.09
CA ASN A 146 6.15 -8.95 68.86
C ASN A 146 5.25 -9.15 70.08
N ALA A 147 4.82 -8.07 70.73
CA ALA A 147 3.93 -8.11 71.88
C ALA A 147 2.50 -8.51 71.51
N ASN A 148 1.97 -8.01 70.40
CA ASN A 148 0.61 -8.35 69.95
C ASN A 148 0.45 -8.19 68.42
N PRO A 149 0.86 -9.19 67.61
CA PRO A 149 0.84 -9.05 66.15
C PRO A 149 -0.58 -8.91 65.61
N ASN A 150 -1.57 -9.59 66.19
CA ASN A 150 -2.95 -9.55 65.72
C ASN A 150 -3.64 -8.20 65.95
N ALA A 151 -3.23 -7.42 66.97
CA ALA A 151 -3.75 -6.06 67.16
C ALA A 151 -3.38 -5.12 65.99
N TYR A 152 -2.31 -5.44 65.25
CA TYR A 152 -1.92 -4.69 64.07
C TYR A 152 -2.42 -5.37 62.80
N LEU A 153 -2.23 -6.69 62.64
CA LEU A 153 -2.64 -7.39 61.42
C LEU A 153 -4.15 -7.31 61.17
N LYS A 154 -4.97 -7.30 62.23
CA LYS A 154 -6.42 -7.44 62.14
C LYS A 154 -7.15 -6.19 62.63
N ASN A 155 -8.30 -5.91 62.00
CA ASN A 155 -9.24 -4.88 62.45
C ASN A 155 -10.08 -5.39 63.65
N SER A 156 -11.02 -4.55 64.12
CA SER A 156 -11.92 -4.89 65.23
C SER A 156 -12.86 -6.06 64.94
N ALA A 157 -13.11 -6.39 63.67
CA ALA A 157 -13.88 -7.56 63.24
C ALA A 157 -13.04 -8.85 63.18
N GLY A 158 -11.74 -8.79 63.51
CA GLY A 158 -10.83 -9.93 63.44
C GLY A 158 -10.31 -10.23 62.02
N GLU A 159 -10.54 -9.32 61.08
CA GLU A 159 -10.19 -9.46 59.67
C GLU A 159 -8.85 -8.77 59.37
N TYR A 160 -7.98 -9.40 58.57
CA TYR A 160 -6.76 -8.78 58.05
C TYR A 160 -7.01 -7.47 57.28
N GLN A 161 -6.32 -6.39 57.66
CA GLN A 161 -6.59 -5.05 57.11
C GLN A 161 -5.51 -4.53 56.14
N TYR A 162 -4.44 -5.30 55.94
CA TYR A 162 -3.33 -4.97 55.05
C TYR A 162 -3.23 -5.97 53.90
N ASP A 163 -2.67 -5.53 52.79
CA ASP A 163 -2.44 -6.33 51.59
C ASP A 163 -1.04 -6.95 51.60
N VAL A 164 -0.06 -6.19 52.11
CA VAL A 164 1.35 -6.57 52.14
C VAL A 164 2.02 -6.12 53.44
N LEU A 165 2.99 -6.90 53.91
CA LEU A 165 3.89 -6.50 55.01
C LEU A 165 5.25 -6.09 54.45
N MET A 166 5.85 -5.05 55.01
CA MET A 166 7.28 -4.78 54.90
C MET A 166 7.92 -5.10 56.24
N VAL A 167 8.89 -6.00 56.29
CA VAL A 167 9.56 -6.42 57.51
C VAL A 167 11.00 -5.97 57.47
N GLY A 168 11.37 -5.03 58.35
CA GLY A 168 12.71 -4.46 58.43
C GLY A 168 13.07 -3.55 57.24
N SER A 169 14.24 -2.94 57.32
CA SER A 169 14.97 -2.24 56.24
C SER A 169 16.12 -1.45 56.87
N TRP A 170 16.89 -2.10 57.75
CA TRP A 170 17.94 -1.49 58.54
C TRP A 170 19.13 -2.45 58.68
N ASP A 171 20.33 -1.91 58.87
CA ASP A 171 21.54 -2.70 59.04
C ASP A 171 21.43 -3.66 60.23
N ALA A 172 21.81 -4.93 60.01
CA ALA A 172 21.60 -6.03 60.95
C ALA A 172 20.16 -6.13 61.48
N ASN A 173 19.17 -5.53 60.81
CA ASN A 173 17.82 -5.29 61.34
C ASN A 173 17.81 -4.75 62.79
N ASN A 174 18.82 -3.94 63.15
CA ASN A 174 19.09 -3.45 64.51
C ASN A 174 19.15 -4.54 65.60
N GLY A 175 19.64 -5.74 65.26
CA GLY A 175 19.67 -6.88 66.19
C GLY A 175 18.29 -7.45 66.53
N ARG A 176 17.21 -6.99 65.90
CA ARG A 176 15.83 -7.42 66.20
C ARG A 176 15.45 -8.66 65.39
N ASP A 177 14.73 -9.56 66.06
CA ASP A 177 14.11 -10.75 65.47
C ASP A 177 12.62 -10.80 65.89
N PHE A 178 11.83 -11.62 65.22
CA PHE A 178 10.45 -11.89 65.63
C PHE A 178 10.40 -12.75 66.89
N SER A 179 9.35 -12.55 67.67
CA SER A 179 8.91 -13.55 68.64
C SER A 179 8.28 -14.74 67.89
N GLN A 180 8.25 -15.92 68.52
CA GLN A 180 7.58 -17.09 67.96
C GLN A 180 6.10 -16.80 67.61
N GLY A 181 5.42 -15.99 68.44
CA GLY A 181 4.04 -15.56 68.20
C GLY A 181 3.90 -14.64 66.99
N ALA A 182 4.81 -13.68 66.82
CA ALA A 182 4.83 -12.81 65.65
C ALA A 182 5.10 -13.57 64.35
N ALA A 183 6.08 -14.48 64.34
CA ALA A 183 6.38 -15.28 63.16
C ALA A 183 5.21 -16.21 62.77
N ASN A 184 4.54 -16.84 63.75
CA ASN A 184 3.34 -17.63 63.51
C ASN A 184 2.18 -16.80 62.96
N ALA A 185 1.93 -15.60 63.50
CA ALA A 185 0.89 -14.70 63.02
C ALA A 185 1.16 -14.21 61.59
N THR A 186 2.42 -13.85 61.29
CA THR A 186 2.88 -13.48 59.95
C THR A 186 2.75 -14.66 58.97
N LYS A 187 3.09 -15.88 59.39
CA LYS A 187 2.89 -17.08 58.55
C LYS A 187 1.41 -17.27 58.21
N LEU A 188 0.50 -17.16 59.19
CA LEU A 188 -0.95 -17.24 58.94
C LEU A 188 -1.45 -16.14 58.01
N PHE A 189 -0.93 -14.92 58.13
CA PHE A 189 -1.20 -13.83 57.19
C PHE A 189 -0.77 -14.20 55.77
N LEU A 190 0.45 -14.69 55.59
CA LEU A 190 0.95 -15.13 54.28
C LEU A 190 0.20 -16.34 53.72
N ASP A 191 -0.28 -17.24 54.56
CA ASP A 191 -1.07 -18.41 54.15
C ASP A 191 -2.46 -18.00 53.60
N THR A 192 -2.86 -16.73 53.78
CA THR A 192 -4.04 -16.14 53.12
C THR A 192 -3.82 -15.72 51.66
N GLY A 193 -2.60 -15.86 51.13
CA GLY A 193 -2.21 -15.37 49.81
C GLY A 193 -1.74 -13.90 49.79
N ARG A 194 -1.83 -13.19 50.92
CA ARG A 194 -1.27 -11.83 51.10
C ARG A 194 0.25 -11.84 51.14
N GLY A 195 0.88 -10.72 50.82
CA GLY A 195 2.31 -10.66 50.57
C GLY A 195 3.20 -10.22 51.74
N SER A 196 4.49 -10.55 51.70
CA SER A 196 5.49 -9.90 52.57
C SER A 196 6.81 -9.66 51.84
N LEU A 197 7.35 -8.45 51.97
CA LEU A 197 8.70 -8.09 51.56
C LEU A 197 9.59 -8.01 52.81
N PHE A 198 10.61 -8.85 52.84
CA PHE A 198 11.61 -8.90 53.89
C PHE A 198 12.80 -8.00 53.49
N GLY A 199 13.18 -7.09 54.36
CA GLY A 199 14.30 -6.17 54.16
C GLY A 199 15.65 -6.79 54.52
N HIS A 200 16.69 -5.95 54.52
CA HIS A 200 18.06 -6.35 54.80
C HIS A 200 18.23 -7.00 56.19
N ASP A 201 19.03 -8.07 56.25
CA ASP A 201 19.39 -8.80 57.47
C ASP A 201 18.22 -9.31 58.34
N THR A 202 17.07 -9.58 57.71
CA THR A 202 15.89 -10.11 58.40
C THR A 202 15.81 -11.64 58.41
N VAL A 203 15.80 -12.28 57.24
CA VAL A 203 15.71 -13.74 57.11
C VAL A 203 17.10 -14.33 56.92
N ILE A 204 17.87 -14.33 57.99
CA ILE A 204 19.27 -14.79 58.05
C ILE A 204 19.48 -15.70 59.27
N GLN A 205 20.48 -16.57 59.27
CA GLN A 205 20.70 -17.51 60.39
C GLN A 205 20.89 -16.84 61.76
N GLN A 206 21.38 -15.60 61.81
CA GLN A 206 21.52 -14.81 63.04
C GLN A 206 20.17 -14.29 63.58
N ARG A 207 19.08 -14.45 62.83
CA ARG A 207 17.69 -14.17 63.21
C ARG A 207 16.92 -15.49 63.22
N PRO A 208 17.16 -16.37 64.21
CA PRO A 208 16.73 -17.76 64.18
C PRO A 208 15.21 -17.93 64.03
N VAL A 209 14.40 -17.02 64.55
CA VAL A 209 12.94 -17.12 64.44
C VAL A 209 12.49 -16.77 63.03
N LEU A 210 12.89 -15.61 62.49
CA LEU A 210 12.58 -15.26 61.09
C LEU A 210 13.11 -16.30 60.10
N TYR A 211 14.35 -16.77 60.27
CA TYR A 211 14.98 -17.76 59.39
C TYR A 211 14.25 -19.10 59.38
N SER A 212 13.96 -19.66 60.55
CA SER A 212 13.26 -20.96 60.64
C SER A 212 11.84 -20.94 60.07
N HIS A 213 11.17 -19.78 60.01
CA HIS A 213 9.80 -19.65 59.50
C HIS A 213 9.73 -19.30 58.01
N PHE A 214 10.68 -18.51 57.52
CA PHE A 214 10.60 -17.91 56.18
C PHE A 214 11.78 -18.25 55.27
N GLY A 215 12.86 -18.84 55.81
CA GLY A 215 14.05 -19.24 55.05
C GLY A 215 13.72 -20.15 53.88
N ASP A 216 12.97 -21.23 54.11
CA ASP A 216 12.54 -22.17 53.06
C ASP A 216 11.55 -21.52 52.07
N ARG A 217 10.63 -20.70 52.58
CA ARG A 217 9.59 -20.02 51.77
C ARG A 217 10.22 -19.02 50.81
N LEU A 218 11.28 -18.34 51.23
CA LEU A 218 12.12 -17.56 50.33
C LEU A 218 13.10 -18.45 49.58
N SER A 219 13.48 -19.61 50.08
CA SER A 219 14.56 -20.45 49.53
C SER A 219 15.93 -19.76 49.61
N VAL A 220 16.23 -19.25 50.80
CA VAL A 220 17.52 -18.64 51.17
C VAL A 220 18.23 -19.48 52.22
N GLY A 221 19.56 -19.53 52.16
CA GLY A 221 20.40 -20.30 53.08
C GLY A 221 21.89 -20.11 52.82
N ASN A 222 22.74 -20.77 53.61
CA ASN A 222 24.19 -20.71 53.44
C ASN A 222 24.76 -22.09 53.10
N ASN A 223 25.74 -22.14 52.20
CA ASN A 223 26.62 -23.28 52.08
C ASN A 223 27.68 -23.16 53.19
N LYS A 224 27.68 -24.08 54.16
CA LYS A 224 28.50 -23.98 55.39
C LYS A 224 30.02 -23.93 55.16
N SER A 225 30.48 -24.14 53.92
CA SER A 225 31.89 -24.33 53.60
C SER A 225 32.62 -23.09 53.07
N VAL A 226 31.94 -21.97 52.76
CA VAL A 226 32.59 -20.76 52.20
C VAL A 226 31.89 -19.47 52.67
N THR A 227 32.65 -18.40 52.96
CA THR A 227 32.10 -17.05 53.17
C THR A 227 31.72 -16.41 51.84
N GLN A 228 30.43 -16.11 51.62
CA GLN A 228 29.88 -15.79 50.29
C GLN A 228 29.11 -14.46 50.22
N ARG A 229 29.50 -13.49 51.06
CA ARG A 229 28.89 -12.15 51.04
C ARG A 229 29.41 -11.35 49.86
N THR A 230 28.53 -10.80 49.06
CA THR A 230 28.87 -9.80 48.06
C THR A 230 28.17 -8.50 48.42
N GLY A 231 28.93 -7.40 48.44
CA GLY A 231 28.41 -6.06 48.65
C GLY A 231 28.71 -5.15 47.47
N ALA A 232 27.82 -4.20 47.21
CA ALA A 232 27.97 -3.24 46.12
C ALA A 232 27.13 -1.97 46.36
N VAL A 233 27.36 -0.96 45.52
CA VAL A 233 26.56 0.28 45.39
C VAL A 233 25.78 0.33 44.08
N GLN A 234 25.84 -0.75 43.29
CA GLN A 234 25.18 -0.85 41.99
C GLN A 234 24.54 -2.23 41.84
N VAL A 235 23.39 -2.24 41.19
CA VAL A 235 22.67 -3.47 40.82
C VAL A 235 22.27 -3.42 39.36
N LYS A 236 22.31 -4.56 38.68
CA LYS A 236 21.79 -4.71 37.33
C LYS A 236 20.44 -5.40 37.39
N LEU A 237 19.49 -4.89 36.62
CA LEU A 237 18.25 -5.59 36.33
C LEU A 237 18.53 -6.79 35.42
N ILE A 238 18.34 -8.01 35.95
CA ILE A 238 18.60 -9.26 35.21
C ILE A 238 17.32 -9.94 34.70
N ASN A 239 16.15 -9.53 35.22
CA ASN A 239 14.85 -9.99 34.77
C ASN A 239 13.88 -8.82 34.68
N ASN A 240 13.54 -8.36 33.46
CA ASN A 240 12.57 -7.29 33.23
C ASN A 240 11.13 -7.81 33.04
N GLY A 241 10.76 -8.89 33.72
CA GLY A 241 9.42 -9.47 33.70
C GLY A 241 8.39 -8.61 34.46
N TYR A 242 7.22 -9.21 34.70
CA TYR A 242 6.01 -8.52 35.21
C TYR A 242 6.24 -7.59 36.42
N LEU A 243 7.14 -7.95 37.35
CA LEU A 243 7.38 -7.16 38.55
C LEU A 243 7.94 -5.76 38.22
N MET A 244 8.65 -5.62 37.10
CA MET A 244 9.31 -4.38 36.69
C MET A 244 8.50 -3.50 35.75
N LYS A 245 7.18 -3.77 35.65
CA LYS A 245 6.27 -3.09 34.71
C LYS A 245 5.26 -2.16 35.37
N TYR A 246 5.12 -2.21 36.70
CA TYR A 246 4.15 -1.39 37.43
C TYR A 246 4.51 -1.24 38.92
N PRO A 247 4.31 -0.05 39.55
CA PRO A 247 3.83 1.20 38.94
C PRO A 247 4.86 1.94 38.08
N PHE A 248 6.13 1.53 38.13
CA PHE A 248 7.17 2.08 37.26
C PHE A 248 7.66 1.01 36.29
N GLU A 249 7.67 1.34 35.00
CA GLU A 249 8.41 0.55 34.02
C GLU A 249 9.91 0.84 34.13
N MET A 250 10.72 -0.22 34.18
CA MET A 250 12.17 -0.13 34.17
C MET A 250 12.75 -0.34 32.76
N GLN A 251 13.81 0.41 32.45
CA GLN A 251 14.61 0.25 31.24
C GLN A 251 15.22 -1.15 31.15
N ASN A 252 15.43 -1.64 29.92
CA ASN A 252 16.08 -2.93 29.71
C ASN A 252 17.57 -2.86 30.11
N ASP A 253 18.08 -3.92 30.74
CA ASP A 253 19.49 -4.07 31.14
C ASP A 253 20.07 -2.95 32.03
N VAL A 254 19.21 -2.14 32.65
CA VAL A 254 19.62 -0.96 33.41
C VAL A 254 20.48 -1.33 34.63
N VAL A 255 21.53 -0.54 34.84
CA VAL A 255 22.34 -0.56 36.07
C VAL A 255 21.88 0.61 36.94
N LEU A 256 21.38 0.30 38.13
CA LEU A 256 20.81 1.25 39.07
C LEU A 256 21.78 1.50 40.22
N THR A 257 21.84 2.75 40.67
CA THR A 257 22.61 3.12 41.86
C THR A 257 21.76 2.90 43.10
N ILE A 258 22.34 2.19 44.07
CA ILE A 258 21.75 1.93 45.37
C ILE A 258 22.72 2.40 46.47
N PRO A 259 22.24 2.65 47.70
CA PRO A 259 23.13 2.74 48.84
C PRO A 259 23.94 1.45 48.98
N TYR A 260 25.12 1.54 49.62
CA TYR A 260 25.92 0.36 49.88
C TYR A 260 25.11 -0.68 50.66
N THR A 261 25.14 -1.93 50.21
CA THR A 261 24.52 -3.07 50.90
C THR A 261 25.20 -4.37 50.49
N HIS A 262 24.81 -5.48 51.10
CA HIS A 262 25.32 -6.82 50.82
C HIS A 262 24.27 -7.91 51.01
N ASN A 263 24.48 -9.07 50.39
CA ASN A 263 23.75 -10.29 50.77
C ASN A 263 24.50 -11.02 51.91
N ILE A 264 23.74 -11.63 52.82
CA ILE A 264 24.29 -12.62 53.78
C ILE A 264 24.01 -14.02 53.29
N GLU A 265 22.74 -14.37 53.14
CA GLU A 265 22.34 -15.69 52.66
C GLU A 265 22.48 -15.80 51.13
N LEU A 266 22.77 -17.00 50.65
CA LEU A 266 22.62 -17.38 49.26
C LEU A 266 21.15 -17.64 48.93
N GLN A 267 20.84 -17.66 47.64
CA GLN A 267 19.57 -18.13 47.12
C GLN A 267 19.74 -19.45 46.38
N LYS A 268 18.74 -20.33 46.47
CA LYS A 268 18.67 -21.54 45.65
C LYS A 268 18.17 -21.17 44.25
N LYS A 269 18.90 -21.54 43.20
CA LYS A 269 18.66 -21.08 41.81
C LYS A 269 17.38 -21.64 41.18
N ASP A 270 16.95 -22.82 41.61
CA ASP A 270 15.79 -23.52 41.03
C ASP A 270 14.45 -23.09 41.64
N THR A 271 14.45 -22.13 42.59
CA THR A 271 13.25 -21.73 43.32
C THR A 271 13.11 -20.21 43.40
N GLY A 272 11.96 -19.70 42.98
CA GLY A 272 11.68 -18.27 42.92
C GLY A 272 12.35 -17.57 41.74
N ILE A 273 12.30 -16.24 41.75
CA ILE A 273 12.82 -15.37 40.70
C ILE A 273 13.77 -14.35 41.33
N THR A 274 14.97 -14.24 40.78
CA THR A 274 15.90 -13.15 41.07
C THR A 274 15.69 -12.05 40.04
N TRP A 275 15.45 -10.83 40.52
CA TRP A 275 15.13 -9.69 39.67
C TRP A 275 16.33 -8.80 39.43
N LEU A 276 17.12 -8.56 40.49
CA LEU A 276 18.30 -7.71 40.46
C LEU A 276 19.47 -8.40 41.14
N GLU A 277 20.66 -8.19 40.59
CA GLU A 277 21.94 -8.69 41.11
C GLU A 277 22.95 -7.56 41.26
N PHE A 278 23.87 -7.69 42.21
CA PHE A 278 24.96 -6.75 42.35
C PHE A 278 25.88 -6.77 41.12
N VAL A 279 26.38 -5.60 40.77
CA VAL A 279 27.45 -5.44 39.78
C VAL A 279 28.55 -4.58 40.37
N ASN A 280 29.78 -4.76 39.89
CA ASN A 280 30.96 -4.09 40.41
C ASN A 280 31.07 -4.17 41.95
N PRO A 281 31.21 -5.38 42.53
CA PRO A 281 31.33 -5.57 43.98
C PRO A 281 32.37 -4.63 44.62
N SER A 282 32.02 -4.04 45.76
CA SER A 282 32.78 -2.98 46.42
C SER A 282 32.50 -2.92 47.93
N GLY A 283 33.11 -1.95 48.62
CA GLY A 283 32.92 -1.72 50.06
C GLY A 283 33.56 -2.81 50.93
N SER A 284 32.92 -3.15 52.04
CA SER A 284 33.42 -4.12 53.02
C SER A 284 33.45 -5.57 52.51
N TRP A 285 32.68 -5.88 51.46
CA TRP A 285 32.55 -7.23 50.91
C TRP A 285 32.67 -7.23 49.37
N PRO A 286 33.83 -6.87 48.80
CA PRO A 286 34.02 -6.75 47.35
C PRO A 286 34.21 -8.12 46.67
N ASN A 287 33.53 -9.15 47.15
CA ASN A 287 33.67 -10.51 46.66
C ASN A 287 32.88 -10.70 45.36
N PRO A 288 33.40 -11.49 44.41
CA PRO A 288 32.67 -11.81 43.19
C PRO A 288 31.34 -12.54 43.50
N ILE A 289 30.42 -12.51 42.53
CA ILE A 289 29.15 -13.24 42.63
C ILE A 289 29.45 -14.73 42.79
N PHE A 290 28.97 -15.32 43.89
CA PHE A 290 29.07 -16.76 44.13
C PHE A 290 28.06 -17.51 43.26
N ASP A 291 28.48 -18.60 42.61
CA ASP A 291 27.60 -19.55 41.92
C ASP A 291 28.25 -20.94 41.90
N ASP A 292 27.62 -21.93 42.53
CA ASP A 292 28.06 -23.34 42.50
C ASP A 292 27.17 -24.25 41.64
N GLY A 293 26.29 -23.65 40.83
CA GLY A 293 25.28 -24.35 40.03
C GLY A 293 23.96 -24.58 40.78
N VAL A 294 23.96 -24.60 42.11
CA VAL A 294 22.75 -24.81 42.94
C VAL A 294 22.39 -23.54 43.71
N TRP A 295 23.37 -22.97 44.39
CA TRP A 295 23.25 -21.76 45.17
C TRP A 295 23.95 -20.59 44.49
N ARG A 296 23.36 -19.41 44.64
CA ARG A 296 23.86 -18.17 44.06
C ARG A 296 23.91 -17.05 45.10
N GLY A 297 25.04 -16.36 45.19
CA GLY A 297 25.22 -15.16 46.01
C GLY A 297 24.95 -13.89 45.21
N GLY A 298 25.17 -12.74 45.84
CA GLY A 298 25.17 -11.44 45.15
C GLY A 298 23.84 -11.00 44.53
N TRP A 299 22.72 -11.56 44.99
CA TRP A 299 21.38 -11.13 44.62
C TRP A 299 20.95 -9.94 45.48
N TYR A 300 20.20 -9.01 44.89
CA TYR A 300 19.68 -7.83 45.57
C TYR A 300 18.18 -7.93 45.87
N LEU A 301 17.38 -8.39 44.90
CA LEU A 301 15.95 -8.62 45.06
C LEU A 301 15.58 -10.00 44.51
N LYS A 302 14.83 -10.76 45.30
CA LYS A 302 14.23 -12.02 44.88
C LYS A 302 12.83 -12.19 45.43
N THR A 303 12.02 -12.97 44.72
CA THR A 303 10.65 -13.31 45.12
C THR A 303 10.37 -14.79 44.94
N ASN A 304 9.50 -15.34 45.78
CA ASN A 304 8.94 -16.67 45.60
C ASN A 304 7.47 -16.64 46.03
N ASN A 305 6.55 -16.91 45.10
CA ASN A 305 5.11 -16.79 45.32
C ASN A 305 4.70 -15.40 45.88
N ASN A 306 4.21 -15.35 47.12
CA ASN A 306 3.76 -14.15 47.81
C ASN A 306 4.79 -13.62 48.82
N VAL A 307 6.06 -14.04 48.74
CA VAL A 307 7.13 -13.46 49.57
C VAL A 307 8.27 -12.93 48.71
N GLY A 308 8.90 -11.84 49.17
CA GLY A 308 10.11 -11.29 48.57
C GLY A 308 11.14 -10.95 49.62
N MET A 309 12.41 -10.89 49.22
CA MET A 309 13.47 -10.34 50.06
C MET A 309 14.33 -9.39 49.24
N ILE A 310 14.60 -8.21 49.81
CA ILE A 310 15.39 -7.14 49.21
C ILE A 310 16.52 -6.75 50.16
N GLN A 311 17.72 -6.46 49.63
CA GLN A 311 18.88 -6.06 50.43
C GLN A 311 18.88 -4.57 50.80
N THR A 312 17.74 -3.89 50.80
CA THR A 312 17.63 -2.49 51.25
C THR A 312 17.72 -2.38 52.77
N GLY A 313 18.68 -1.60 53.28
CA GLY A 313 18.74 -1.24 54.70
C GLY A 313 20.13 -0.92 55.28
N HIS A 314 21.22 -1.25 54.59
CA HIS A 314 22.60 -1.06 55.06
C HIS A 314 23.13 0.38 54.86
N SER A 315 22.28 1.38 55.12
CA SER A 315 22.49 2.77 54.67
C SER A 315 22.05 3.83 55.67
N ASN A 316 21.83 3.45 56.94
CA ASN A 316 21.28 4.33 57.98
C ASN A 316 19.98 5.04 57.55
N GLY A 317 19.07 4.29 56.91
CA GLY A 317 17.75 4.79 56.48
C GLY A 317 17.76 5.62 55.19
N GLN A 318 18.88 5.67 54.47
CA GLN A 318 18.95 6.33 53.16
C GLN A 318 18.48 5.39 52.04
N SER A 319 17.85 5.96 51.00
CA SER A 319 17.44 5.22 49.81
C SER A 319 17.46 6.12 48.57
N THR A 320 17.95 5.59 47.45
CA THR A 320 17.94 6.27 46.14
C THR A 320 16.55 6.24 45.52
N MET A 321 16.29 7.10 44.52
CA MET A 321 15.00 7.08 43.82
C MET A 321 14.73 5.73 43.14
N ASP A 322 15.76 5.12 42.56
CA ASP A 322 15.65 3.83 41.87
C ASP A 322 15.28 2.70 42.84
N GLU A 323 15.92 2.65 44.01
CA GLU A 323 15.58 1.69 45.06
C GLU A 323 14.12 1.85 45.54
N ARG A 324 13.64 3.09 45.71
CA ARG A 324 12.23 3.34 46.07
C ARG A 324 11.26 2.84 45.00
N LYS A 325 11.59 3.00 43.71
CA LYS A 325 10.78 2.46 42.61
C LYS A 325 10.74 0.94 42.61
N ILE A 326 11.88 0.27 42.86
CA ILE A 326 11.96 -1.19 43.00
C ILE A 326 11.08 -1.67 44.16
N ILE A 327 11.15 -1.01 45.31
CA ILE A 327 10.32 -1.35 46.48
C ILE A 327 8.85 -1.16 46.15
N ALA A 328 8.45 -0.04 45.53
CA ALA A 328 7.07 0.21 45.14
C ALA A 328 6.53 -0.88 44.19
N ASN A 329 7.29 -1.20 43.14
CA ASN A 329 6.98 -2.30 42.21
C ASN A 329 6.81 -3.63 42.94
N THR A 330 7.71 -3.95 43.86
CA THR A 330 7.69 -5.22 44.61
C THR A 330 6.47 -5.30 45.53
N LEU A 331 6.19 -4.25 46.32
CA LEU A 331 5.03 -4.20 47.20
C LEU A 331 3.72 -4.36 46.41
N TYR A 332 3.62 -3.72 45.23
CA TYR A 332 2.45 -3.87 44.36
C TYR A 332 2.21 -5.30 43.87
N ASN A 333 3.28 -5.95 43.41
CA ASN A 333 3.17 -7.31 42.87
C ASN A 333 2.96 -8.37 43.95
N LEU A 334 3.31 -8.07 45.20
CA LEU A 334 3.01 -8.89 46.37
C LEU A 334 1.57 -8.69 46.90
N ALA A 335 0.88 -7.61 46.52
CA ALA A 335 -0.52 -7.35 46.87
C ALA A 335 -1.49 -8.16 45.98
N GLN A 336 -1.55 -9.48 46.19
CA GLN A 336 -2.16 -10.45 45.27
C GLN A 336 -3.65 -10.78 45.54
N VAL A 337 -4.24 -10.21 46.59
CA VAL A 337 -5.63 -10.49 46.99
C VAL A 337 -6.50 -9.25 46.74
N SER A 338 -7.71 -9.45 46.22
CA SER A 338 -8.70 -8.37 46.07
C SER A 338 -10.11 -8.83 46.43
N SER A 339 -10.98 -7.89 46.78
CA SER A 339 -12.42 -8.15 47.01
C SER A 339 -13.31 -7.70 45.85
N GLU A 340 -12.72 -7.01 44.86
CA GLU A 340 -13.41 -6.54 43.67
C GLU A 340 -13.47 -7.63 42.61
N ASN A 341 -14.49 -7.60 41.76
CA ASN A 341 -14.71 -8.62 40.72
C ASN A 341 -14.23 -8.17 39.32
N PHE A 342 -13.27 -7.25 39.28
CA PHE A 342 -12.63 -6.75 38.07
C PHE A 342 -11.19 -6.31 38.35
N ALA A 343 -10.33 -6.36 37.33
CA ALA A 343 -8.96 -5.87 37.40
C ALA A 343 -8.41 -5.55 36.00
N SER A 344 -7.27 -4.86 35.96
CA SER A 344 -6.50 -4.66 34.75
C SER A 344 -5.15 -5.33 34.92
N ASP A 345 -4.90 -6.43 34.21
CA ASP A 345 -3.59 -7.07 34.20
C ASP A 345 -2.62 -6.23 33.35
N GLN A 346 -1.80 -5.45 34.04
CA GLN A 346 -0.81 -4.53 33.46
C GLN A 346 0.50 -5.22 33.06
N THR A 347 0.56 -6.54 33.18
CA THR A 347 1.80 -7.32 33.00
C THR A 347 1.89 -8.03 31.67
N VAL A 348 0.79 -8.06 30.91
CA VAL A 348 0.81 -8.58 29.55
C VAL A 348 1.65 -7.72 28.64
N LYS A 349 2.24 -8.39 27.65
CA LYS A 349 3.00 -7.75 26.59
C LYS A 349 2.78 -8.50 25.29
N ASP A 350 2.61 -7.75 24.22
CA ASP A 350 2.78 -8.24 22.86
C ASP A 350 4.27 -8.21 22.50
N ASP A 351 4.90 -9.39 22.45
CA ASP A 351 6.31 -9.57 22.09
C ASP A 351 6.47 -10.34 20.76
N GLN A 352 5.38 -10.50 20.00
CA GLN A 352 5.38 -11.22 18.73
C GLN A 352 5.50 -10.24 17.57
N ALA A 353 6.45 -10.48 16.67
CA ALA A 353 6.63 -9.62 15.52
C ALA A 353 5.46 -9.72 14.53
N PRO A 354 5.10 -8.62 13.84
CA PRO A 354 4.11 -8.66 12.77
C PRO A 354 4.52 -9.58 11.63
N ASN A 355 3.52 -9.97 10.85
CA ASN A 355 3.77 -10.63 9.58
C ASN A 355 4.54 -9.73 8.62
N LYS A 356 5.27 -10.36 7.72
CA LYS A 356 6.00 -9.69 6.64
C LYS A 356 5.02 -8.84 5.82
N PRO A 357 5.31 -7.55 5.57
CA PRO A 357 4.39 -6.68 4.85
C PRO A 357 4.26 -7.09 3.38
N ILE A 358 3.07 -6.86 2.84
CA ILE A 358 2.73 -7.03 1.44
C ILE A 358 2.73 -5.65 0.78
N ALA A 359 3.48 -5.51 -0.31
CA ALA A 359 3.48 -4.34 -1.16
C ALA A 359 2.72 -4.65 -2.46
N SER A 360 1.90 -3.73 -2.93
CA SER A 360 1.14 -3.86 -4.18
C SER A 360 0.95 -2.51 -4.86
N ILE A 361 0.84 -2.51 -6.18
CA ILE A 361 0.54 -1.32 -6.96
C ILE A 361 -0.93 -0.98 -6.76
N ARG A 362 -1.16 0.19 -6.15
CA ARG A 362 -2.49 0.72 -5.88
C ARG A 362 -3.01 1.50 -7.07
N CYS A 363 -2.19 2.37 -7.64
CA CYS A 363 -2.58 3.33 -8.67
C CYS A 363 -1.37 3.67 -9.55
N ASP A 364 -1.60 3.83 -10.85
CA ASP A 364 -0.60 4.32 -11.80
C ASP A 364 -1.09 5.58 -12.52
N LYS A 365 -0.20 6.58 -12.59
CA LYS A 365 -0.34 7.76 -13.44
C LYS A 365 0.99 8.08 -14.10
N GLU A 366 1.12 7.65 -15.37
CA GLU A 366 2.11 8.00 -16.43
C GLU A 366 3.61 8.09 -16.08
N LYS A 367 4.01 7.85 -14.83
CA LYS A 367 5.37 8.01 -14.25
C LYS A 367 5.41 7.86 -12.72
N GLN A 368 4.28 7.89 -12.04
CA GLN A 368 4.17 7.79 -10.59
C GLN A 368 3.37 6.56 -10.20
N LEU A 369 4.05 5.63 -9.54
CA LEU A 369 3.48 4.41 -8.99
C LEU A 369 3.10 4.66 -7.53
N SER A 370 1.81 4.56 -7.21
CA SER A 370 1.38 4.51 -5.82
C SER A 370 1.46 3.07 -5.32
N VAL A 371 2.29 2.83 -4.31
CA VAL A 371 2.47 1.52 -3.68
C VAL A 371 1.70 1.50 -2.37
N LYS A 372 0.78 0.54 -2.23
CA LYS A 372 0.08 0.24 -0.98
C LYS A 372 0.87 -0.80 -0.19
N LEU A 373 0.95 -0.58 1.12
CA LEU A 373 1.49 -1.49 2.11
C LEU A 373 0.39 -2.02 3.01
N ASP A 374 0.46 -3.31 3.32
CA ASP A 374 -0.44 -3.99 4.24
C ASP A 374 0.35 -4.97 5.11
N ALA A 375 -0.03 -5.10 6.37
CA ALA A 375 0.51 -6.08 7.30
C ALA A 375 -0.50 -6.39 8.41
N SER A 376 -0.40 -7.60 8.94
CA SER A 376 -1.17 -8.04 10.10
C SER A 376 -0.23 -8.29 11.28
N ASP A 377 -0.66 -7.88 12.46
CA ASP A 377 0.01 -8.23 13.71
C ASP A 377 -0.43 -9.63 14.20
N ASN A 378 0.47 -10.36 14.86
CA ASN A 378 0.23 -11.70 15.36
C ASN A 378 -0.22 -11.69 16.83
N GLY A 379 0.30 -10.76 17.64
CA GLY A 379 0.07 -10.72 19.09
C GLY A 379 0.55 -11.95 19.87
N LYS A 380 0.49 -11.88 21.19
CA LYS A 380 0.80 -13.00 22.11
C LYS A 380 -0.44 -13.50 22.83
N GLU A 381 -0.63 -14.82 22.87
CA GLU A 381 -1.71 -15.43 23.63
C GLU A 381 -1.40 -15.49 25.13
N TYR A 382 -2.41 -15.20 25.95
CA TYR A 382 -2.37 -15.37 27.40
C TYR A 382 -3.64 -16.08 27.86
N GLN A 383 -3.55 -16.77 29.00
CA GLN A 383 -4.67 -17.39 29.67
C GLN A 383 -4.80 -16.92 31.11
N TRP A 384 -6.04 -16.86 31.60
CA TRP A 384 -6.35 -16.46 32.96
C TRP A 384 -7.40 -17.33 33.61
N TYR A 385 -7.31 -17.46 34.93
CA TYR A 385 -8.44 -17.82 35.78
C TYR A 385 -8.39 -17.07 37.11
N ILE A 386 -9.54 -17.02 37.78
CA ILE A 386 -9.72 -16.45 39.12
C ILE A 386 -10.03 -17.57 40.09
N GLU A 387 -9.35 -17.58 41.23
CA GLU A 387 -9.81 -18.31 42.42
C GLU A 387 -10.61 -17.38 43.30
N ALA A 388 -11.78 -17.83 43.74
CA ALA A 388 -12.63 -17.14 44.69
C ALA A 388 -12.80 -18.00 45.94
N ASN A 389 -12.27 -17.54 47.06
CA ASN A 389 -12.41 -18.28 48.30
C ASN A 389 -13.73 -17.90 49.00
N THR A 390 -14.55 -18.89 49.34
CA THR A 390 -15.86 -18.67 49.98
C THR A 390 -15.86 -19.09 51.44
N LYS A 391 -16.72 -18.49 52.27
CA LYS A 391 -16.74 -18.80 53.71
C LYS A 391 -17.24 -20.20 53.98
N SER A 392 -18.24 -20.69 53.23
CA SER A 392 -18.84 -22.01 53.46
C SER A 392 -18.61 -23.04 52.35
N GLY A 393 -18.09 -22.65 51.18
CA GLY A 393 -18.03 -23.50 49.99
C GLY A 393 -16.63 -23.84 49.48
N GLY A 394 -15.57 -23.49 50.21
CA GLY A 394 -14.18 -23.69 49.77
C GLY A 394 -13.76 -22.72 48.65
N VAL A 395 -12.73 -23.09 47.89
CA VAL A 395 -12.23 -22.33 46.74
C VAL A 395 -13.03 -22.69 45.50
N LYS A 396 -13.68 -21.69 44.89
CA LYS A 396 -14.28 -21.77 43.57
C LYS A 396 -13.31 -21.27 42.51
N LYS A 397 -13.41 -21.80 41.29
CA LYS A 397 -12.58 -21.40 40.16
C LYS A 397 -13.43 -20.82 39.04
N SER A 398 -13.01 -19.73 38.43
CA SER A 398 -13.69 -19.21 37.24
C SER A 398 -13.47 -20.13 36.03
N ASP A 399 -14.15 -19.81 34.93
CA ASP A 399 -13.71 -20.22 33.60
C ASP A 399 -12.20 -19.93 33.42
N VAL A 400 -11.51 -20.82 32.71
CA VAL A 400 -10.19 -20.51 32.13
C VAL A 400 -10.46 -19.84 30.78
N VAL A 401 -10.02 -18.59 30.63
CA VAL A 401 -10.20 -17.84 29.39
C VAL A 401 -8.87 -17.59 28.70
N LYS A 402 -8.93 -17.44 27.38
CA LYS A 402 -7.81 -17.11 26.50
C LYS A 402 -8.13 -15.86 25.69
N GLU A 403 -7.18 -14.95 25.61
CA GLU A 403 -7.26 -13.73 24.81
C GLU A 403 -5.88 -13.44 24.18
N PRO A 404 -5.81 -13.15 22.87
CA PRO A 404 -4.59 -12.66 22.23
C PRO A 404 -4.38 -11.16 22.51
N ILE A 405 -3.21 -10.82 23.04
CA ILE A 405 -2.75 -9.46 23.25
C ILE A 405 -2.04 -9.01 21.97
N ILE A 406 -2.76 -8.23 21.17
CA ILE A 406 -2.36 -7.71 19.85
C ILE A 406 -2.24 -6.19 19.97
N SER A 407 -1.09 -5.63 19.66
CA SER A 407 -0.86 -4.18 19.69
C SER A 407 -1.26 -3.48 18.38
N ASN A 408 -1.33 -4.25 17.29
CA ASN A 408 -1.63 -3.81 15.93
C ASN A 408 -0.51 -2.93 15.33
N ILE A 409 -0.55 -2.61 14.04
CA ILE A 409 0.57 -2.00 13.31
C ILE A 409 0.79 -0.52 13.69
N ALA A 410 1.98 -0.17 14.18
CA ALA A 410 2.39 1.23 14.37
C ALA A 410 2.65 1.94 13.04
N GLY A 411 3.34 1.26 12.12
CA GLY A 411 3.70 1.82 10.84
C GLY A 411 4.70 0.97 10.05
N TYR A 412 5.24 1.59 9.00
CA TYR A 412 6.14 0.96 8.05
C TYR A 412 7.42 1.77 7.85
N PHE A 413 8.48 1.03 7.58
CA PHE A 413 9.74 1.56 7.05
C PHE A 413 9.96 0.99 5.67
N TYR A 414 10.48 1.80 4.75
CA TYR A 414 10.85 1.35 3.42
C TYR A 414 12.10 2.03 2.88
N GLU A 415 12.78 1.34 1.98
CA GLU A 415 13.90 1.89 1.20
C GLU A 415 13.94 1.30 -0.21
N LEU A 416 14.59 2.02 -1.14
CA LEU A 416 14.81 1.58 -2.51
C LEU A 416 16.30 1.37 -2.74
N THR A 417 16.69 0.19 -3.19
CA THR A 417 18.10 -0.14 -3.46
C THR A 417 18.27 -0.88 -4.79
N ASP A 418 19.50 -0.95 -5.29
CA ASP A 418 19.82 -1.77 -6.48
C ASP A 418 20.07 -3.26 -6.12
N SER A 419 19.95 -3.63 -4.84
CA SER A 419 20.29 -4.95 -4.30
C SER A 419 19.05 -5.71 -3.80
N PRO A 420 18.95 -7.03 -4.01
CA PRO A 420 17.89 -7.84 -3.39
C PRO A 420 18.00 -7.96 -1.87
N LYS A 421 19.16 -7.62 -1.29
CA LYS A 421 19.45 -7.66 0.15
C LYS A 421 19.47 -6.24 0.73
N SER A 422 18.99 -6.12 1.97
CA SER A 422 18.89 -4.86 2.70
C SER A 422 19.18 -5.06 4.19
N ASP A 423 19.81 -4.05 4.80
CA ASP A 423 20.07 -3.97 6.24
C ASP A 423 18.96 -3.20 7.00
N LEU A 424 17.83 -2.90 6.35
CA LEU A 424 16.73 -2.10 6.90
C LEU A 424 16.30 -2.54 8.29
N LYS A 425 16.19 -3.86 8.54
CA LYS A 425 15.83 -4.37 9.87
C LYS A 425 16.83 -3.94 10.94
N LYS A 426 18.14 -4.06 10.66
CA LYS A 426 19.19 -3.66 11.62
C LYS A 426 19.13 -2.15 11.89
N THR A 427 18.90 -1.35 10.86
CA THR A 427 18.72 0.11 10.98
C THR A 427 17.51 0.43 11.86
N VAL A 428 16.36 -0.20 11.63
CA VAL A 428 15.14 0.07 12.42
C VAL A 428 15.29 -0.40 13.86
N GLU A 429 15.91 -1.55 14.11
CA GLU A 429 16.20 -2.01 15.48
C GLU A 429 17.11 -1.03 16.24
N SER A 430 18.01 -0.31 15.55
CA SER A 430 18.85 0.72 16.16
C SER A 430 18.10 2.01 16.55
N TYR A 431 16.86 2.19 16.09
CA TYR A 431 16.02 3.33 16.47
C TYR A 431 15.34 3.15 17.82
N LYS A 432 15.38 1.94 18.40
CA LYS A 432 14.83 1.65 19.71
C LYS A 432 15.58 2.40 20.81
N ASP A 433 14.84 3.03 21.71
CA ASP A 433 15.37 3.64 22.91
C ASP A 433 15.67 2.60 24.02
N SER A 434 16.04 3.07 25.21
CA SER A 434 16.35 2.22 26.37
C SER A 434 15.15 1.43 26.92
N TYR A 435 13.93 1.76 26.50
CA TYR A 435 12.70 1.02 26.79
C TYR A 435 12.30 0.08 25.63
N GLY A 436 13.03 0.11 24.51
CA GLY A 436 12.73 -0.68 23.31
C GLY A 436 11.73 -0.02 22.36
N ARG A 437 11.45 1.28 22.52
CA ARG A 437 10.42 2.01 21.77
C ARG A 437 11.02 2.78 20.60
N ILE A 438 10.28 2.89 19.50
CA ILE A 438 10.69 3.66 18.32
C ILE A 438 9.88 4.96 18.25
N ASP A 439 10.57 6.08 18.14
CA ASP A 439 9.95 7.40 17.98
C ASP A 439 9.06 7.45 16.70
N PRO A 440 7.76 7.83 16.81
CA PRO A 440 6.86 7.92 15.66
C PRO A 440 7.38 8.76 14.49
N GLY A 441 8.18 9.80 14.74
CA GLY A 441 8.79 10.66 13.73
C GLY A 441 9.91 9.98 12.91
N LYS A 442 10.32 8.76 13.26
CA LYS A 442 11.29 7.97 12.48
C LYS A 442 10.63 7.19 11.35
N TYR A 443 9.36 6.86 11.49
CA TYR A 443 8.64 6.03 10.52
C TYR A 443 8.53 6.75 9.18
N ASN A 444 8.66 6.00 8.09
CA ASN A 444 8.33 6.56 6.78
C ASN A 444 6.82 6.74 6.64
N LEU A 445 6.04 5.81 7.22
CA LEU A 445 4.59 5.82 7.24
C LEU A 445 4.10 5.37 8.63
N TYR A 446 3.66 6.31 9.46
CA TYR A 446 3.06 6.02 10.77
C TYR A 446 1.53 6.00 10.62
N VAL A 447 0.86 4.97 11.16
CA VAL A 447 -0.58 4.74 10.98
C VAL A 447 -1.35 4.58 12.29
N ALA A 448 -0.66 4.34 13.41
CA ALA A 448 -1.34 4.17 14.69
C ALA A 448 -2.00 5.47 15.19
N PRO A 449 -3.24 5.40 15.71
CA PRO A 449 -3.92 6.57 16.27
C PRO A 449 -3.33 6.97 17.63
N ASP A 450 -3.51 8.24 17.97
CA ASP A 450 -3.17 8.81 19.29
C ASP A 450 -4.31 8.62 20.30
N ASP A 451 -4.86 7.41 20.36
CA ASP A 451 -5.92 7.01 21.30
C ASP A 451 -5.81 5.53 21.72
N ASP A 452 -6.75 5.09 22.55
CA ASP A 452 -6.79 3.74 23.14
C ASP A 452 -7.35 2.67 22.18
N SER A 453 -7.59 3.01 20.91
CA SER A 453 -8.12 2.07 19.92
C SER A 453 -7.11 0.97 19.62
N VAL A 454 -7.53 -0.28 19.76
CA VAL A 454 -6.75 -1.47 19.33
C VAL A 454 -7.00 -1.78 17.85
N LYS A 455 -8.20 -1.45 17.34
CA LYS A 455 -8.60 -1.71 15.95
C LYS A 455 -8.70 -0.41 15.17
N TYR A 456 -7.90 -0.29 14.12
CA TYR A 456 -7.85 0.85 13.20
C TYR A 456 -7.30 0.38 11.84
N GLU A 457 -7.42 1.22 10.82
CA GLU A 457 -6.87 0.95 9.49
C GLU A 457 -5.33 0.99 9.54
N THR A 458 -4.69 -0.10 9.12
CA THR A 458 -3.23 -0.23 9.13
C THR A 458 -2.63 0.00 7.77
N ARG A 459 -3.42 -0.07 6.70
CA ARG A 459 -2.91 0.10 5.33
C ARG A 459 -2.45 1.54 5.10
N SER A 460 -1.32 1.67 4.42
CA SER A 460 -0.76 2.95 4.03
C SER A 460 -0.25 2.91 2.59
N ALA A 461 0.05 4.07 2.02
CA ALA A 461 0.64 4.15 0.68
C ALA A 461 1.65 5.28 0.56
N PHE A 462 2.56 5.11 -0.39
CA PHE A 462 3.53 6.12 -0.81
C PHE A 462 3.69 6.08 -2.33
N THR A 463 4.40 7.05 -2.89
CA THR A 463 4.58 7.18 -4.34
C THR A 463 6.04 7.00 -4.73
N ILE A 464 6.27 6.24 -5.81
CA ILE A 464 7.59 6.02 -6.43
C ILE A 464 7.57 6.59 -7.85
N ASN A 465 8.66 7.23 -8.27
CA ASN A 465 8.83 7.63 -9.67
C ASN A 465 9.35 6.45 -10.50
N GLU A 466 8.54 5.93 -11.42
CA GLU A 466 8.74 4.65 -12.13
C GLU A 466 9.90 4.72 -13.14
N ASN A 467 10.04 5.84 -13.86
CA ASN A 467 11.04 6.05 -14.93
C ASN A 467 12.51 5.80 -14.53
N ARG A 468 12.80 5.72 -13.23
CA ARG A 468 14.16 5.55 -12.69
C ARG A 468 14.32 4.35 -11.77
N ASN A 469 13.24 3.66 -11.42
CA ASN A 469 13.25 2.72 -10.30
C ASN A 469 12.68 1.32 -10.61
N SER A 470 12.15 1.05 -11.80
CA SER A 470 11.55 -0.26 -12.13
C SER A 470 12.48 -1.47 -11.86
N GLY A 471 13.80 -1.31 -12.07
CA GLY A 471 14.81 -2.34 -11.79
C GLY A 471 15.26 -2.45 -10.33
N LYS A 472 14.91 -1.47 -9.48
CA LYS A 472 15.29 -1.44 -8.06
C LYS A 472 14.42 -2.37 -7.23
N TYR A 473 14.96 -2.74 -6.08
CA TYR A 473 14.26 -3.47 -5.04
C TYR A 473 13.64 -2.50 -4.05
N LEU A 474 12.34 -2.69 -3.80
CA LEU A 474 11.63 -2.11 -2.68
C LEU A 474 11.79 -3.04 -1.49
N HIS A 475 12.39 -2.53 -0.41
CA HIS A 475 12.46 -3.20 0.88
C HIS A 475 11.46 -2.55 1.83
N VAL A 476 10.63 -3.35 2.47
CA VAL A 476 9.61 -2.88 3.43
C VAL A 476 9.63 -3.77 4.66
N LEU A 477 9.48 -3.18 5.83
CA LEU A 477 9.13 -3.91 7.04
C LEU A 477 8.00 -3.18 7.78
N ALA A 478 7.26 -3.92 8.59
CA ALA A 478 6.24 -3.40 9.49
C ALA A 478 6.75 -3.44 10.92
N VAL A 479 6.27 -2.51 11.74
CA VAL A 479 6.50 -2.49 13.19
C VAL A 479 5.13 -2.35 13.86
N ASP A 480 4.87 -3.15 14.89
CA ASP A 480 3.65 -3.00 15.70
C ASP A 480 3.78 -1.89 16.76
N ARG A 481 2.68 -1.56 17.44
CA ARG A 481 2.67 -0.56 18.52
C ARG A 481 3.47 -0.99 19.74
N SER A 482 3.70 -2.28 19.94
CA SER A 482 4.62 -2.81 20.94
C SER A 482 6.10 -2.80 20.52
N ASN A 483 6.40 -2.24 19.34
CA ASN A 483 7.73 -2.07 18.75
C ASN A 483 8.44 -3.37 18.36
N ASN A 484 7.71 -4.44 18.08
CA ASN A 484 8.29 -5.64 17.47
C ASN A 484 8.43 -5.44 15.96
N VAL A 485 9.60 -5.79 15.43
CA VAL A 485 9.98 -5.51 14.03
C VAL A 485 9.84 -6.77 13.19
N SER A 486 9.05 -6.70 12.11
CA SER A 486 8.81 -7.81 11.19
C SER A 486 10.09 -8.26 10.46
N GLN A 487 9.97 -9.29 9.64
CA GLN A 487 10.98 -9.53 8.59
C GLN A 487 10.84 -8.55 7.43
N VAL A 488 11.92 -8.35 6.67
CA VAL A 488 11.96 -7.48 5.49
C VAL A 488 11.33 -8.18 4.28
N SER A 489 10.44 -7.45 3.61
CA SER A 489 9.88 -7.77 2.29
C SER A 489 10.65 -7.06 1.21
N SER A 490 11.36 -7.83 0.39
CA SER A 490 12.16 -7.34 -0.74
C SER A 490 11.54 -7.84 -2.04
N GLN A 491 11.16 -6.92 -2.92
CA GLN A 491 10.64 -7.25 -4.26
C GLN A 491 11.13 -6.21 -5.27
N GLN A 492 11.42 -6.62 -6.52
CA GLN A 492 11.69 -5.62 -7.56
C GLN A 492 10.40 -4.85 -7.87
N ILE A 493 10.51 -3.55 -8.12
CA ILE A 493 9.34 -2.70 -8.36
C ILE A 493 8.51 -3.20 -9.55
N LYS A 494 9.17 -3.61 -10.64
CA LYS A 494 8.52 -4.20 -11.82
C LYS A 494 7.75 -5.51 -11.55
N ASP A 495 8.04 -6.19 -10.44
CA ASP A 495 7.44 -7.48 -10.07
C ASP A 495 6.37 -7.30 -8.97
N LEU A 496 6.09 -6.06 -8.53
CA LEU A 496 5.06 -5.79 -7.55
C LEU A 496 3.69 -6.20 -8.11
N PRO A 497 2.86 -6.92 -7.33
CA PRO A 497 1.51 -7.28 -7.75
C PRO A 497 0.70 -6.04 -8.12
N GLN A 498 0.02 -6.10 -9.26
CA GLN A 498 -0.87 -5.06 -9.74
C GLN A 498 -2.32 -5.54 -9.62
N ASN A 499 -3.11 -4.86 -8.80
CA ASN A 499 -4.46 -5.32 -8.47
C ASN A 499 -5.47 -5.11 -9.61
N VAL A 500 -5.20 -4.17 -10.51
CA VAL A 500 -6.07 -3.81 -11.64
C VAL A 500 -5.18 -3.46 -12.84
N ASP A 501 -5.44 -4.08 -13.98
CA ASP A 501 -4.85 -3.72 -15.28
C ASP A 501 -5.91 -3.79 -16.38
N PHE A 502 -5.84 -2.91 -17.36
CA PHE A 502 -6.55 -2.99 -18.63
C PHE A 502 -5.87 -2.12 -19.69
N LYS A 503 -6.17 -2.40 -20.96
CA LYS A 503 -5.82 -1.56 -22.11
C LYS A 503 -7.07 -1.05 -22.80
N THR A 504 -6.87 -0.13 -23.73
CA THR A 504 -7.95 0.38 -24.59
C THR A 504 -7.73 -0.03 -26.05
N GLU A 505 -8.83 -0.33 -26.74
CA GLU A 505 -8.86 -0.51 -28.20
C GLU A 505 -9.82 0.53 -28.79
N ARG A 506 -9.35 1.29 -29.79
CA ARG A 506 -10.16 2.28 -30.52
C ARG A 506 -10.59 1.76 -31.88
N THR A 507 -11.87 1.90 -32.18
CA THR A 507 -12.43 1.75 -33.52
C THR A 507 -13.28 2.98 -33.86
N LYS A 508 -12.88 3.74 -34.87
CA LYS A 508 -13.45 5.03 -35.26
C LYS A 508 -13.46 5.99 -34.07
N ASN A 509 -14.64 6.34 -33.57
CA ASN A 509 -14.83 7.23 -32.41
C ASN A 509 -15.30 6.46 -31.17
N GLU A 510 -15.24 5.13 -31.21
CA GLU A 510 -15.60 4.26 -30.09
C GLU A 510 -14.34 3.64 -29.49
N VAL A 511 -14.30 3.58 -28.17
CA VAL A 511 -13.26 2.91 -27.40
C VAL A 511 -13.91 1.81 -26.57
N LYS A 512 -13.25 0.65 -26.50
CA LYS A 512 -13.58 -0.41 -25.55
C LYS A 512 -12.36 -0.76 -24.73
N LEU A 513 -12.60 -1.40 -23.60
CA LEU A 513 -11.56 -1.96 -22.75
C LEU A 513 -11.24 -3.37 -23.23
N ILE A 514 -9.96 -3.73 -23.14
CA ILE A 514 -9.45 -5.06 -23.46
C ILE A 514 -8.44 -5.47 -22.39
N ASP A 515 -8.13 -6.76 -22.30
CA ASP A 515 -7.16 -7.32 -21.35
C ASP A 515 -7.42 -6.94 -19.88
N LEU A 516 -8.69 -6.80 -19.47
CA LEU A 516 -9.04 -6.48 -18.08
C LEU A 516 -8.60 -7.59 -17.13
N HIS A 517 -7.77 -7.24 -16.15
CA HIS A 517 -7.36 -8.08 -15.04
C HIS A 517 -7.75 -7.42 -13.72
N LEU A 518 -8.47 -8.17 -12.87
CA LEU A 518 -8.78 -7.78 -11.48
C LEU A 518 -8.25 -8.88 -10.57
N ASP A 519 -7.40 -8.51 -9.62
CA ASP A 519 -6.82 -9.46 -8.68
C ASP A 519 -7.86 -10.02 -7.70
N SER A 520 -7.71 -11.30 -7.35
CA SER A 520 -8.63 -12.02 -6.46
C SER A 520 -8.78 -11.39 -5.07
N SER A 521 -7.80 -10.60 -4.60
CA SER A 521 -7.87 -9.89 -3.33
C SER A 521 -9.00 -8.85 -3.24
N LEU A 522 -9.57 -8.43 -4.38
CA LEU A 522 -10.67 -7.47 -4.48
C LEU A 522 -12.06 -8.13 -4.40
N ASN A 523 -12.12 -9.47 -4.42
CA ASN A 523 -13.38 -10.20 -4.47
C ASN A 523 -14.27 -9.93 -3.25
N ASN A 524 -15.54 -9.59 -3.51
CA ASN A 524 -16.53 -9.23 -2.49
C ASN A 524 -16.11 -8.07 -1.57
N LYS A 525 -15.22 -7.18 -2.02
CA LYS A 525 -14.82 -6.00 -1.23
C LYS A 525 -15.34 -4.69 -1.78
N ILE A 526 -15.51 -4.56 -3.09
CA ILE A 526 -15.78 -3.29 -3.77
C ILE A 526 -17.23 -2.85 -3.52
N GLU A 527 -17.40 -1.63 -2.99
CA GLU A 527 -18.70 -0.97 -2.77
C GLU A 527 -19.00 0.10 -3.81
N GLU A 528 -17.98 0.70 -4.42
CA GLU A 528 -18.16 1.74 -5.44
C GLU A 528 -17.09 1.62 -6.54
N LEU A 529 -17.51 1.78 -7.80
CA LEU A 529 -16.65 1.92 -8.97
C LEU A 529 -16.82 3.33 -9.53
N GLU A 530 -15.74 4.10 -9.55
CA GLU A 530 -15.66 5.40 -10.22
C GLU A 530 -14.87 5.27 -11.52
N ILE A 531 -15.40 5.82 -12.60
CA ILE A 531 -14.75 5.89 -13.91
C ILE A 531 -14.54 7.37 -14.25
N ARG A 532 -13.29 7.75 -14.49
CA ARG A 532 -12.91 9.06 -15.00
C ARG A 532 -12.48 8.95 -16.45
N VAL A 533 -12.94 9.86 -17.28
CA VAL A 533 -12.57 9.96 -18.69
C VAL A 533 -12.26 11.41 -19.03
N ALA A 534 -11.45 11.64 -20.07
CA ALA A 534 -11.22 12.97 -20.61
C ALA A 534 -12.55 13.68 -20.98
N THR A 535 -12.60 15.01 -20.92
CA THR A 535 -13.82 15.81 -21.15
C THR A 535 -14.45 15.61 -22.54
N ASN A 536 -13.62 15.25 -23.53
CA ASN A 536 -14.03 14.89 -24.89
C ASN A 536 -14.59 13.46 -25.02
N THR A 537 -14.63 12.68 -23.93
CA THR A 537 -15.06 11.28 -23.93
C THR A 537 -16.27 11.10 -22.99
N VAL A 538 -17.17 10.17 -23.32
CA VAL A 538 -18.33 9.79 -22.49
C VAL A 538 -18.47 8.27 -22.46
N ILE A 539 -19.11 7.71 -21.43
CA ILE A 539 -19.65 6.34 -21.50
C ILE A 539 -20.82 6.33 -22.49
N LYS A 540 -20.73 5.52 -23.54
CA LYS A 540 -21.73 5.41 -24.59
C LYS A 540 -23.05 4.89 -24.02
N ASP A 541 -24.15 5.53 -24.41
CA ASP A 541 -25.52 5.17 -24.02
C ASP A 541 -25.75 5.06 -22.50
N PHE A 542 -25.03 5.85 -21.70
CA PHE A 542 -24.97 5.77 -20.23
C PHE A 542 -26.35 5.66 -19.56
N SER A 543 -27.32 6.47 -19.99
CA SER A 543 -28.69 6.51 -19.43
C SER A 543 -29.50 5.22 -19.67
N SER A 544 -29.04 4.35 -20.57
CA SER A 544 -29.71 3.09 -20.94
C SER A 544 -28.87 1.83 -20.64
N LEU A 545 -27.76 1.99 -19.91
CA LEU A 545 -26.91 0.86 -19.51
C LEU A 545 -27.68 -0.16 -18.68
N LYS A 546 -27.51 -1.44 -19.02
CA LYS A 546 -28.01 -2.55 -18.20
C LYS A 546 -27.08 -2.76 -17.01
N LEU A 547 -27.50 -2.30 -15.84
CA LEU A 547 -26.75 -2.47 -14.60
C LEU A 547 -27.00 -3.88 -13.99
N PRO A 548 -26.00 -4.48 -13.32
CA PRO A 548 -26.22 -5.67 -12.51
C PRO A 548 -27.24 -5.43 -11.39
N ALA A 549 -27.82 -6.51 -10.87
CA ALA A 549 -28.83 -6.41 -9.82
C ALA A 549 -28.28 -5.71 -8.56
N GLY A 550 -29.02 -4.72 -8.06
CA GLY A 550 -28.63 -3.94 -6.88
C GLY A 550 -27.64 -2.80 -7.15
N TRP A 551 -27.20 -2.62 -8.40
CA TRP A 551 -26.35 -1.49 -8.76
C TRP A 551 -27.17 -0.23 -9.02
N SER A 552 -26.55 0.91 -8.78
CA SER A 552 -27.05 2.21 -9.24
C SER A 552 -25.92 3.00 -9.87
N SER A 553 -26.23 3.86 -10.84
CA SER A 553 -25.23 4.70 -11.50
C SER A 553 -25.60 6.18 -11.41
N ARG A 554 -24.59 7.04 -11.43
CA ARG A 554 -24.75 8.50 -11.51
C ARG A 554 -23.63 9.09 -12.37
N GLU A 555 -24.00 10.04 -13.22
CA GLU A 555 -23.03 10.94 -13.85
C GLU A 555 -22.77 12.08 -12.86
N ASN A 556 -21.49 12.30 -12.52
CA ASN A 556 -21.10 13.31 -11.55
C ASN A 556 -20.60 14.58 -12.25
N LYS A 557 -19.93 15.44 -11.49
CA LYS A 557 -19.43 16.74 -11.91
C LYS A 557 -18.36 16.62 -13.01
N GLU A 558 -18.53 17.39 -14.09
CA GLU A 558 -17.47 17.67 -15.06
C GLU A 558 -16.49 18.69 -14.47
N THR A 559 -15.20 18.38 -14.54
CA THR A 559 -14.11 19.30 -14.19
C THR A 559 -13.46 19.83 -15.47
N ALA A 560 -12.46 20.72 -15.35
CA ALA A 560 -11.69 21.18 -16.50
C ALA A 560 -10.90 20.05 -17.19
N GLU A 561 -10.60 18.96 -16.46
CA GLU A 561 -9.70 17.90 -16.93
C GLU A 561 -10.44 16.59 -17.25
N TYR A 562 -11.49 16.25 -16.50
CA TYR A 562 -12.19 14.96 -16.62
C TYR A 562 -13.69 15.02 -16.32
N LYS A 563 -14.41 14.05 -16.88
CA LYS A 563 -15.79 13.65 -16.53
C LYS A 563 -15.78 12.40 -15.68
N THR A 564 -16.68 12.32 -14.70
CA THR A 564 -16.72 11.22 -13.73
C THR A 564 -18.07 10.53 -13.71
N PHE A 565 -18.05 9.20 -13.73
CA PHE A 565 -19.23 8.33 -13.61
C PHE A 565 -19.04 7.42 -12.40
N THR A 566 -20.08 7.27 -11.57
CA THR A 566 -20.02 6.40 -10.39
C THR A 566 -21.06 5.31 -10.47
N PHE A 567 -20.66 4.11 -10.08
CA PHE A 567 -21.50 2.93 -9.93
C PHE A 567 -21.43 2.45 -8.48
N VAL A 568 -22.55 2.49 -7.76
CA VAL A 568 -22.66 1.97 -6.39
C VAL A 568 -23.07 0.50 -6.47
N ILE A 569 -22.30 -0.36 -5.81
CA ILE A 569 -22.37 -1.82 -5.86
C ILE A 569 -22.97 -2.33 -4.54
N LYS A 570 -24.29 -2.46 -4.47
CA LYS A 570 -24.96 -2.95 -3.26
C LYS A 570 -24.62 -4.43 -3.04
N ASN A 571 -24.15 -4.77 -1.83
CA ASN A 571 -23.77 -6.11 -1.37
C ASN A 571 -22.39 -6.65 -1.79
N LYS A 572 -21.47 -5.79 -2.28
CA LYS A 572 -20.10 -6.19 -2.63
C LYS A 572 -20.04 -7.43 -3.54
N ASN A 573 -20.48 -7.28 -4.78
CA ASN A 573 -20.55 -8.41 -5.73
C ASN A 573 -19.19 -9.08 -5.97
N ASP A 574 -19.26 -10.32 -6.48
CA ASP A 574 -18.09 -11.08 -6.90
C ASP A 574 -17.41 -10.44 -8.13
N LEU A 575 -16.13 -10.77 -8.34
CA LEU A 575 -15.35 -10.22 -9.45
C LEU A 575 -15.89 -10.60 -10.82
N VAL A 576 -16.57 -11.74 -10.98
CA VAL A 576 -17.12 -12.15 -12.28
C VAL A 576 -18.23 -11.19 -12.69
N THR A 577 -19.11 -10.83 -11.74
CA THR A 577 -20.16 -9.82 -11.96
C THR A 577 -19.57 -8.46 -12.36
N ILE A 578 -18.54 -7.99 -11.63
CA ILE A 578 -17.88 -6.70 -11.91
C ILE A 578 -17.18 -6.72 -13.28
N THR A 579 -16.40 -7.77 -13.56
CA THR A 579 -15.67 -7.96 -14.82
C THR A 579 -16.62 -8.00 -16.01
N ASN A 580 -17.72 -8.75 -15.89
CA ASN A 580 -18.74 -8.83 -16.94
C ASN A 580 -19.35 -7.46 -17.24
N PHE A 581 -19.69 -6.68 -16.20
CA PHE A 581 -20.20 -5.32 -16.39
C PHE A 581 -19.18 -4.43 -17.11
N ILE A 582 -17.92 -4.37 -16.63
CA ILE A 582 -16.88 -3.53 -17.22
C ILE A 582 -16.65 -3.86 -18.71
N ASN A 583 -16.66 -5.15 -19.06
CA ASN A 583 -16.49 -5.59 -20.45
C ASN A 583 -17.64 -5.16 -21.39
N THR A 584 -18.81 -4.82 -20.86
CA THR A 584 -19.91 -4.24 -21.65
C THR A 584 -19.72 -2.76 -21.95
N LEU A 585 -18.86 -2.06 -21.18
CA LEU A 585 -18.68 -0.62 -21.34
C LEU A 585 -18.07 -0.27 -22.68
N ARG A 586 -18.63 0.76 -23.31
CA ARG A 586 -18.11 1.41 -24.51
C ARG A 586 -18.03 2.90 -24.24
N PHE A 587 -17.05 3.56 -24.83
CA PHE A 587 -16.83 4.98 -24.67
C PHE A 587 -16.91 5.66 -26.03
N SER A 588 -17.59 6.80 -26.11
CA SER A 588 -17.68 7.61 -27.33
C SER A 588 -16.84 8.88 -27.19
N ILE A 589 -15.98 9.12 -28.18
CA ILE A 589 -15.16 10.33 -28.28
C ILE A 589 -15.95 11.37 -29.10
N HIS A 590 -16.33 12.46 -28.44
CA HIS A 590 -17.01 13.61 -29.03
C HIS A 590 -15.99 14.64 -29.51
N SER A 591 -16.25 15.24 -30.68
CA SER A 591 -15.31 16.13 -31.37
C SER A 591 -13.99 15.39 -31.66
N PRO A 592 -13.80 14.80 -32.86
CA PRO A 592 -12.68 13.90 -33.17
C PRO A 592 -11.36 14.67 -33.35
N THR A 593 -11.05 15.57 -32.43
CA THR A 593 -9.84 16.37 -32.32
C THR A 593 -8.82 15.51 -31.60
N ASP A 594 -7.76 15.09 -32.29
CA ASP A 594 -6.32 15.22 -32.03
C ASP A 594 -5.76 15.38 -30.59
N GLN A 595 -6.59 15.29 -29.55
CA GLN A 595 -6.25 15.43 -28.15
C GLN A 595 -6.04 14.05 -27.53
N GLU A 596 -4.99 13.94 -26.75
CA GLU A 596 -4.74 12.78 -25.91
C GLU A 596 -5.91 12.58 -24.94
N GLY A 597 -6.24 11.33 -24.65
CA GLY A 597 -7.35 10.99 -23.77
C GLY A 597 -7.04 9.71 -23.01
N GLU A 598 -7.68 9.55 -21.86
CA GLU A 598 -7.48 8.40 -20.98
C GLU A 598 -8.80 7.92 -20.38
N VAL A 599 -8.80 6.67 -19.94
CA VAL A 599 -9.84 6.07 -19.09
C VAL A 599 -9.17 5.63 -17.80
N GLN A 600 -9.61 6.19 -16.68
CA GLN A 600 -9.19 5.79 -15.35
C GLN A 600 -10.35 5.10 -14.63
N MET A 601 -10.07 3.96 -14.00
CA MET A 601 -11.01 3.25 -13.13
C MET A 601 -10.49 3.25 -11.71
N ILE A 602 -11.36 3.56 -10.75
CA ILE A 602 -11.07 3.60 -9.33
C ILE A 602 -12.11 2.72 -8.61
N PHE A 603 -11.64 1.72 -7.89
CA PHE A 603 -12.46 0.76 -7.16
C PHE A 603 -12.31 1.03 -5.67
N TYR A 604 -13.41 1.30 -4.97
CA TYR A 604 -13.43 1.60 -3.55
C TYR A 604 -13.97 0.42 -2.75
N GLU A 605 -13.22 -0.10 -1.76
CA GLU A 605 -13.71 -1.18 -0.86
C GLU A 605 -14.76 -0.71 0.15
N LYS A 606 -14.83 0.61 0.39
CA LYS A 606 -15.87 1.28 1.16
C LYS A 606 -16.24 2.59 0.49
N VAL A 607 -17.50 2.99 0.60
CA VAL A 607 -17.92 4.33 0.17
C VAL A 607 -17.05 5.38 0.88
N PRO A 608 -16.42 6.32 0.15
CA PRO A 608 -15.56 7.34 0.74
C PRO A 608 -16.30 8.14 1.83
N ASP A 609 -15.87 8.00 3.08
CA ASP A 609 -16.36 8.83 4.18
C ASP A 609 -15.42 10.01 4.38
N ALA A 610 -15.92 11.22 4.13
CA ALA A 610 -15.16 12.46 4.30
C ALA A 610 -14.70 12.69 5.75
N SER A 611 -15.24 11.95 6.73
CA SER A 611 -14.82 12.00 8.13
C SER A 611 -13.60 11.14 8.49
N VAL A 612 -13.13 10.27 7.56
CA VAL A 612 -11.94 9.43 7.74
C VAL A 612 -10.88 9.83 6.70
N PRO A 613 -10.04 10.84 6.99
CA PRO A 613 -8.93 11.19 6.11
C PRO A 613 -8.00 9.99 5.98
N ASN A 614 -7.60 9.65 4.74
CA ASN A 614 -6.57 8.66 4.42
C ASN A 614 -6.96 7.17 4.46
N GLU A 615 -8.23 6.76 4.33
CA GLU A 615 -8.54 5.35 4.09
C GLU A 615 -7.93 4.90 2.75
N VAL A 616 -6.82 4.14 2.80
CA VAL A 616 -6.11 3.59 1.64
C VAL A 616 -6.83 2.32 1.15
N THR A 617 -8.10 2.46 0.81
CA THR A 617 -8.97 1.33 0.46
C THR A 617 -9.23 1.21 -1.03
N ASN A 618 -8.96 2.25 -1.83
CA ASN A 618 -9.18 2.18 -3.27
C ASN A 618 -7.95 1.71 -4.05
N VAL A 619 -8.20 0.99 -5.13
CA VAL A 619 -7.22 0.67 -6.18
C VAL A 619 -7.65 1.31 -7.49
N CYS A 620 -6.71 1.71 -8.33
CA CYS A 620 -7.01 2.34 -9.60
C CYS A 620 -6.03 1.98 -10.72
N TRP A 621 -6.50 2.14 -11.95
CA TRP A 621 -5.69 1.98 -13.15
C TRP A 621 -6.10 3.01 -14.20
N THR A 622 -5.12 3.51 -14.94
CA THR A 622 -5.31 4.51 -16.00
C THR A 622 -4.77 3.94 -17.30
N ALA A 623 -5.61 3.88 -18.34
CA ALA A 623 -5.18 3.45 -19.66
C ALA A 623 -5.38 4.59 -20.68
N GLN A 624 -4.32 4.90 -21.41
CA GLN A 624 -4.34 5.89 -22.48
C GLN A 624 -5.15 5.37 -23.70
N ILE A 625 -5.82 6.29 -24.39
CA ILE A 625 -6.62 6.02 -25.58
C ILE A 625 -5.75 6.20 -26.84
N PRO A 626 -5.64 5.19 -27.72
CA PRO A 626 -4.88 5.31 -28.97
C PRO A 626 -5.50 6.34 -29.92
N GLN A 627 -4.64 7.01 -30.68
CA GLN A 627 -5.07 8.00 -31.69
C GLN A 627 -5.10 7.41 -33.10
N LYS A 628 -5.91 8.04 -33.95
CA LYS A 628 -5.97 7.72 -35.37
C LYS A 628 -4.69 8.15 -36.06
N VAL A 629 -4.32 7.44 -37.13
CA VAL A 629 -3.24 7.86 -38.02
C VAL A 629 -3.86 8.37 -39.31
N SER A 630 -3.60 9.63 -39.65
CA SER A 630 -4.08 10.26 -40.88
C SER A 630 -2.94 10.40 -41.88
N LEU A 631 -2.97 9.61 -42.96
CA LEU A 631 -2.01 9.70 -44.05
C LEU A 631 -2.64 10.42 -45.23
N LYS A 632 -1.99 11.50 -45.63
CA LYS A 632 -2.45 12.40 -46.68
C LYS A 632 -1.64 12.18 -47.95
N ALA A 633 -2.30 11.96 -49.08
CA ALA A 633 -1.61 11.73 -50.34
C ALA A 633 -1.34 13.02 -51.12
N TYR A 634 -0.15 13.08 -51.73
CA TYR A 634 0.34 14.20 -52.53
C TYR A 634 1.10 13.69 -53.74
N ASP A 635 1.12 14.48 -54.82
CA ASP A 635 2.08 14.27 -55.90
C ASP A 635 3.47 14.86 -55.55
N GLU A 636 4.47 14.58 -56.38
CA GLU A 636 5.84 15.10 -56.21
C GLU A 636 5.94 16.64 -56.29
N SER A 637 4.92 17.31 -56.84
CA SER A 637 4.83 18.78 -56.90
C SER A 637 4.12 19.38 -55.69
N GLY A 638 3.63 18.55 -54.75
CA GLY A 638 2.92 18.96 -53.55
C GLY A 638 1.42 19.18 -53.74
N ASN A 639 0.84 18.81 -54.88
CA ASN A 639 -0.62 18.88 -55.07
C ASN A 639 -1.31 17.72 -54.32
N ARG A 640 -2.47 17.98 -53.74
CA ARG A 640 -3.25 16.98 -52.99
C ARG A 640 -3.87 15.94 -53.92
N LEU A 641 -3.81 14.67 -53.52
CA LEU A 641 -4.46 13.54 -54.19
C LEU A 641 -5.44 12.84 -53.23
N PRO A 642 -6.67 13.35 -53.02
CA PRO A 642 -7.58 12.82 -52.01
C PRO A 642 -7.93 11.33 -52.16
N SER A 643 -7.90 10.80 -53.38
CA SER A 643 -8.13 9.37 -53.67
C SER A 643 -7.08 8.44 -53.07
N GLY A 644 -5.91 8.97 -52.67
CA GLY A 644 -4.84 8.23 -52.01
C GLY A 644 -4.77 8.39 -50.50
N ASP A 645 -5.65 9.18 -49.89
CA ASP A 645 -5.67 9.38 -48.44
C ASP A 645 -5.99 8.05 -47.73
N LEU A 646 -5.25 7.75 -46.66
CA LEU A 646 -5.49 6.60 -45.81
C LEU A 646 -5.75 7.06 -44.38
N LEU A 647 -6.81 6.53 -43.77
CA LEU A 647 -7.11 6.75 -42.35
C LEU A 647 -7.04 5.41 -41.63
N LEU A 648 -6.12 5.28 -40.67
CA LEU A 648 -6.10 4.16 -39.75
C LEU A 648 -7.00 4.48 -38.57
N ASP A 649 -8.15 3.82 -38.49
CA ASP A 649 -9.12 3.99 -37.41
C ASP A 649 -9.80 2.67 -36.99
N GLN A 650 -9.23 1.51 -37.32
CA GLN A 650 -9.82 0.21 -37.01
C GLN A 650 -8.96 -0.56 -36.00
N LYS A 651 -9.55 -0.98 -34.86
CA LYS A 651 -8.90 -1.83 -33.84
C LYS A 651 -7.48 -1.37 -33.46
N LEU A 652 -7.35 -0.10 -33.15
CA LEU A 652 -6.08 0.52 -32.77
C LEU A 652 -5.81 0.24 -31.29
N THR A 653 -4.58 -0.16 -30.97
CA THR A 653 -4.06 -0.31 -29.60
C THR A 653 -2.67 0.31 -29.54
N ILE A 654 -2.31 0.96 -28.44
CA ILE A 654 -0.97 1.59 -28.29
C ILE A 654 0.12 0.53 -28.46
N GLY A 655 1.17 0.87 -29.21
CA GLY A 655 2.29 -0.02 -29.53
C GLY A 655 2.02 -1.01 -30.66
N LYS A 656 0.77 -1.11 -31.17
CA LYS A 656 0.46 -1.91 -32.36
C LYS A 656 1.19 -1.34 -33.58
N LYS A 657 1.77 -2.22 -34.38
CA LYS A 657 2.40 -1.88 -35.65
C LYS A 657 1.42 -2.14 -36.79
N GLU A 658 1.09 -1.11 -37.55
CA GLU A 658 0.21 -1.16 -38.72
C GLU A 658 1.03 -1.07 -39.99
N MET A 659 0.84 -2.03 -40.89
CA MET A 659 1.47 -2.04 -42.20
C MET A 659 0.68 -1.15 -43.16
N ILE A 660 1.33 -0.12 -43.69
CA ILE A 660 0.72 0.83 -44.62
C ILE A 660 0.74 0.22 -46.02
N LYS A 661 -0.45 0.04 -46.59
CA LYS A 661 -0.65 -0.33 -47.99
C LYS A 661 -1.14 0.91 -48.75
N PRO A 662 -0.28 1.55 -49.56
CA PRO A 662 -0.69 2.66 -50.43
C PRO A 662 -1.83 2.23 -51.36
N LEU A 663 -2.74 3.15 -51.64
CA LEU A 663 -3.85 2.89 -52.57
C LEU A 663 -3.37 3.09 -54.01
N ASP A 664 -3.86 2.26 -54.93
CA ASP A 664 -3.63 2.46 -56.35
C ASP A 664 -4.44 3.67 -56.84
N ILE A 665 -3.76 4.62 -57.49
CA ILE A 665 -4.37 5.83 -58.05
C ILE A 665 -4.09 5.85 -59.55
N ASP A 666 -5.12 6.10 -60.36
CA ASP A 666 -4.99 6.15 -61.82
C ASP A 666 -3.93 7.15 -62.26
N PHE A 667 -3.02 6.71 -63.13
CA PHE A 667 -1.86 7.49 -63.61
C PHE A 667 -0.88 7.93 -62.52
N TYR A 668 -0.83 7.27 -61.36
CA TYR A 668 0.17 7.56 -60.33
C TYR A 668 0.82 6.28 -59.80
N ASP A 669 2.11 6.37 -59.49
CA ASP A 669 2.84 5.32 -58.79
C ASP A 669 3.24 5.80 -57.40
N PHE A 670 3.06 4.97 -56.37
CA PHE A 670 3.56 5.27 -55.03
C PHE A 670 5.09 5.26 -55.01
N ILE A 671 5.68 6.27 -54.38
CA ILE A 671 7.14 6.44 -54.27
C ILE A 671 7.62 6.18 -52.85
N ARG A 672 7.06 6.91 -51.87
CA ARG A 672 7.51 6.85 -50.48
C ARG A 672 6.46 7.38 -49.51
N LEU A 673 6.56 6.90 -48.28
CA LEU A 673 5.87 7.45 -47.13
C LEU A 673 6.86 8.35 -46.36
N VAL A 674 6.43 9.56 -46.01
CA VAL A 674 7.23 10.48 -45.20
C VAL A 674 6.45 10.93 -43.97
N SER A 675 7.17 11.22 -42.88
CA SER A 675 6.59 11.93 -41.73
C SER A 675 6.24 13.37 -42.09
N THR A 676 5.50 14.07 -41.22
CA THR A 676 5.25 15.51 -41.36
C THR A 676 6.53 16.35 -41.48
N ASN A 677 7.64 15.86 -40.95
CA ASN A 677 8.93 16.54 -40.96
C ASN A 677 9.78 16.18 -42.20
N GLY A 678 9.24 15.40 -43.14
CA GLY A 678 9.87 15.03 -44.40
C GLY A 678 10.78 13.81 -44.34
N SER A 679 10.96 13.18 -43.17
CA SER A 679 11.77 11.97 -43.04
C SER A 679 11.06 10.76 -43.66
N GLN A 680 11.76 10.01 -44.50
CA GLN A 680 11.23 8.78 -45.09
C GLN A 680 11.02 7.70 -44.03
N ILE A 681 9.86 7.04 -44.08
CA ILE A 681 9.51 5.92 -43.20
C ILE A 681 9.69 4.62 -43.99
N SER A 682 10.62 3.77 -43.55
CA SER A 682 10.91 2.47 -44.16
C SER A 682 11.31 1.45 -43.06
N PRO A 683 10.71 0.25 -43.00
CA PRO A 683 9.61 -0.24 -43.85
C PRO A 683 8.32 0.60 -43.66
N LEU A 684 7.32 0.38 -44.52
CA LEU A 684 6.01 1.07 -44.48
C LEU A 684 5.18 0.60 -43.27
N GLU A 685 5.68 0.84 -42.07
CA GLU A 685 5.11 0.42 -40.79
C GLU A 685 4.93 1.63 -39.89
N TRP A 686 3.76 1.74 -39.25
CA TRP A 686 3.46 2.80 -38.30
C TRP A 686 3.15 2.22 -36.93
N THR A 687 3.80 2.72 -35.87
CA THR A 687 3.49 2.30 -34.49
C THR A 687 2.45 3.25 -33.90
N ILE A 688 1.29 2.71 -33.50
CA ILE A 688 0.19 3.48 -32.92
C ILE A 688 0.58 4.04 -31.55
N THR A 689 0.32 5.32 -31.32
CA THR A 689 0.54 6.00 -30.04
C THR A 689 -0.75 6.63 -29.50
N ASN A 690 -0.67 7.27 -28.33
CA ASN A 690 -1.75 8.08 -27.73
C ASN A 690 -1.79 9.52 -28.27
N ALA A 691 -0.86 9.89 -29.15
CA ALA A 691 -0.76 11.22 -29.75
C ALA A 691 -1.20 11.19 -31.23
N LEU A 692 -1.68 12.31 -31.77
CA LEU A 692 -2.03 12.40 -33.18
C LEU A 692 -0.81 12.11 -34.06
N GLN A 693 -0.99 11.22 -35.04
CA GLN A 693 0.04 10.89 -36.01
C GLN A 693 -0.44 11.25 -37.43
N VAL A 694 0.33 12.10 -38.10
CA VAL A 694 0.07 12.53 -39.48
C VAL A 694 1.29 12.17 -40.35
N GLY A 695 1.05 11.77 -41.59
CA GLY A 695 2.09 11.45 -42.56
C GLY A 695 1.67 11.76 -43.99
N HIS A 696 2.63 11.78 -44.91
CA HIS A 696 2.37 12.02 -46.33
C HIS A 696 2.77 10.82 -47.19
N LEU A 697 1.84 10.36 -48.03
CA LEU A 697 2.08 9.38 -49.09
C LEU A 697 2.42 10.15 -50.37
N ILE A 698 3.62 9.95 -50.90
CA ILE A 698 4.10 10.66 -52.10
C ILE A 698 3.96 9.77 -53.33
N TYR A 699 3.29 10.29 -54.35
CA TYR A 699 3.05 9.62 -55.62
C TYR A 699 3.68 10.38 -56.79
N SER A 700 4.14 9.67 -57.81
CA SER A 700 4.67 10.24 -59.05
C SER A 700 3.67 10.10 -60.18
N GLN A 701 3.45 11.15 -60.97
CA GLN A 701 2.49 11.14 -62.07
C GLN A 701 3.04 10.42 -63.30
N ARG A 702 2.24 9.51 -63.85
CA ARG A 702 2.51 8.60 -64.96
C ARG A 702 1.60 8.82 -66.16
N LYS A 703 1.20 10.06 -66.39
CA LYS A 703 0.31 10.45 -67.49
C LYS A 703 1.14 10.90 -68.69
N LEU A 704 0.86 10.34 -69.86
CA LEU A 704 1.39 10.79 -71.14
C LEU A 704 0.23 11.27 -72.03
N THR A 705 0.26 12.53 -72.46
CA THR A 705 -0.75 13.10 -73.35
C THR A 705 -0.15 13.31 -74.75
N VAL A 706 -0.73 12.67 -75.75
CA VAL A 706 -0.19 12.64 -77.12
C VAL A 706 -1.20 13.24 -78.07
N HIS A 707 -0.81 14.33 -78.74
CA HIS A 707 -1.61 14.98 -79.77
C HIS A 707 -1.04 14.64 -81.15
N VAL A 708 -1.80 13.94 -81.99
CA VAL A 708 -1.33 13.48 -83.31
C VAL A 708 -2.25 13.90 -84.45
N ARG A 709 -1.66 14.26 -85.60
CA ARG A 709 -2.34 14.49 -86.88
C ARG A 709 -1.45 14.09 -88.05
N GLN A 710 -2.06 13.88 -89.20
CA GLN A 710 -1.37 13.69 -90.48
C GLN A 710 -1.74 14.81 -91.45
N VAL A 711 -0.75 15.37 -92.13
CA VAL A 711 -0.96 16.41 -93.15
C VAL A 711 -0.42 15.92 -94.48
N VAL A 712 -1.27 16.00 -95.50
CA VAL A 712 -0.96 15.60 -96.87
C VAL A 712 -0.48 16.82 -97.66
N LEU A 713 0.81 16.82 -98.01
CA LEU A 713 1.44 17.84 -98.84
C LEU A 713 1.27 17.51 -100.31
N ASN A 714 1.23 18.54 -101.16
CA ASN A 714 1.16 18.41 -102.61
C ASN A 714 0.08 17.41 -103.05
N LYS A 715 -1.15 17.60 -102.58
CA LYS A 715 -2.30 16.75 -102.89
C LYS A 715 -2.39 16.52 -104.41
N ASN A 716 -2.51 15.26 -104.81
CA ASN A 716 -2.79 14.85 -106.18
C ASN A 716 -4.24 14.34 -106.24
N ASP A 717 -5.08 14.94 -107.08
CA ASP A 717 -6.49 14.57 -107.22
C ASP A 717 -6.70 13.17 -107.84
N GLN A 718 -5.66 12.57 -108.41
CA GLN A 718 -5.67 11.19 -108.94
C GLN A 718 -5.41 10.13 -107.87
N VAL A 719 -4.97 10.51 -106.66
CA VAL A 719 -4.68 9.60 -105.54
C VAL A 719 -5.64 9.89 -104.39
N VAL A 720 -6.31 8.86 -103.88
CA VAL A 720 -7.30 9.03 -102.79
C VAL A 720 -6.67 9.68 -101.57
N LEU A 721 -7.19 10.83 -101.18
CA LEU A 721 -6.78 11.54 -99.97
C LEU A 721 -7.17 10.70 -98.74
N PRO A 722 -6.20 10.21 -97.93
CA PRO A 722 -6.51 9.45 -96.74
C PRO A 722 -7.24 10.34 -95.74
N LYS A 723 -8.41 9.89 -95.26
CA LYS A 723 -9.19 10.58 -94.22
C LYS A 723 -8.60 10.37 -92.82
N ASN A 724 -7.92 9.24 -92.62
CA ASN A 724 -7.21 8.90 -91.39
C ASN A 724 -5.78 8.48 -91.72
N GLY A 725 -4.84 8.87 -90.86
CA GLY A 725 -3.52 8.27 -90.75
C GLY A 725 -3.49 7.29 -89.58
N PHE A 726 -2.51 6.40 -89.59
CA PHE A 726 -2.30 5.41 -88.54
C PHE A 726 -0.84 5.39 -88.10
N GLY A 727 -0.61 5.03 -86.85
CA GLY A 727 0.73 4.82 -86.32
C GLY A 727 0.64 4.10 -84.99
N PHE A 728 1.78 3.78 -84.39
CA PHE A 728 1.83 3.30 -83.02
C PHE A 728 2.98 3.96 -82.27
N LEU A 729 2.78 4.07 -80.96
CA LEU A 729 3.79 4.50 -80.01
C LEU A 729 4.30 3.25 -79.29
N GLY A 730 5.56 2.88 -79.52
CA GLY A 730 6.21 1.75 -78.85
C GLY A 730 7.00 2.22 -77.64
N SER A 731 6.77 1.64 -76.46
CA SER A 731 7.58 1.87 -75.27
C SER A 731 8.85 0.99 -75.31
N LYS A 732 9.93 1.51 -74.73
CA LYS A 732 11.17 0.78 -74.51
C LYS A 732 11.63 0.90 -73.08
N THR A 733 12.17 -0.19 -72.55
CA THR A 733 12.89 -0.17 -71.27
C THR A 733 14.15 0.70 -71.37
N VAL A 734 14.73 1.07 -70.23
CA VAL A 734 16.03 1.78 -70.17
C VAL A 734 17.15 1.01 -70.91
N LEU A 735 17.02 -0.31 -71.04
CA LEU A 735 17.95 -1.19 -71.77
C LEU A 735 17.59 -1.35 -73.26
N GLY A 736 16.58 -0.64 -73.76
CA GLY A 736 16.20 -0.59 -75.17
C GLY A 736 15.25 -1.69 -75.65
N GLN A 737 14.72 -2.54 -74.75
CA GLN A 737 13.80 -3.62 -75.11
C GLN A 737 12.38 -3.07 -75.35
N GLU A 738 11.76 -3.39 -76.49
CA GLU A 738 10.36 -3.06 -76.76
C GLU A 738 9.42 -3.84 -75.84
N LYS A 739 8.39 -3.16 -75.32
CA LYS A 739 7.45 -3.74 -74.36
C LYS A 739 6.01 -3.55 -74.81
N ASP A 740 5.51 -2.32 -74.73
CA ASP A 740 4.12 -2.00 -75.01
C ASP A 740 3.97 -1.23 -76.34
N LYS A 741 2.87 -1.47 -77.05
CA LYS A 741 2.54 -0.77 -78.30
C LYS A 741 1.15 -0.18 -78.21
N PHE A 742 1.07 1.15 -78.33
CA PHE A 742 -0.18 1.90 -78.29
C PHE A 742 -0.54 2.36 -79.69
N SER A 743 -1.63 1.83 -80.26
CA SER A 743 -2.11 2.24 -81.57
C SER A 743 -2.70 3.65 -81.54
N LEU A 744 -2.33 4.48 -82.52
CA LEU A 744 -2.80 5.84 -82.68
C LEU A 744 -3.50 5.98 -84.04
N THR A 745 -4.73 6.49 -84.01
CA THR A 745 -5.44 6.94 -85.22
C THR A 745 -5.39 8.46 -85.26
N MET A 746 -4.99 9.01 -86.40
CA MET A 746 -4.84 10.46 -86.56
C MET A 746 -5.70 10.95 -87.71
N VAL A 747 -6.30 12.12 -87.56
CA VAL A 747 -6.99 12.78 -88.67
C VAL A 747 -5.98 13.10 -89.76
N SER A 748 -6.37 12.88 -91.00
CA SER A 748 -5.51 13.14 -92.16
C SER A 748 -6.20 14.12 -93.10
N SER A 749 -5.52 15.23 -93.41
CA SER A 749 -6.06 16.32 -94.22
C SER A 749 -4.99 16.98 -95.09
N ALA A 750 -5.41 17.61 -96.19
CA ALA A 750 -4.55 18.53 -96.94
C ALA A 750 -4.46 19.92 -96.28
N ASP A 751 -5.34 20.21 -95.32
CA ASP A 751 -5.30 21.43 -94.52
C ASP A 751 -4.27 21.29 -93.38
N ASN A 752 -3.21 22.10 -93.44
CA ASN A 752 -2.16 22.12 -92.42
C ASN A 752 -2.65 22.67 -91.07
N ALA A 753 -3.86 23.23 -90.98
CA ALA A 753 -4.49 23.70 -89.75
C ALA A 753 -5.45 22.66 -89.10
N VAL A 754 -5.55 21.44 -89.63
CA VAL A 754 -6.43 20.40 -89.07
C VAL A 754 -6.12 20.12 -87.59
N ALA A 755 -7.16 19.95 -86.76
CA ALA A 755 -7.01 19.68 -85.33
C ALA A 755 -6.28 18.36 -85.05
N PHE A 756 -5.70 18.22 -83.86
CA PHE A 756 -5.05 16.97 -83.44
C PHE A 756 -6.05 16.01 -82.78
N ASN A 757 -5.87 14.71 -82.98
CA ASN A 757 -6.46 13.70 -82.10
C ASN A 757 -5.61 13.57 -80.83
N THR A 758 -6.27 13.50 -79.68
CA THR A 758 -5.60 13.45 -78.37
C THR A 758 -5.77 12.08 -77.73
N TYR A 759 -4.67 11.52 -77.24
CA TYR A 759 -4.63 10.26 -76.50
C TYR A 759 -4.01 10.48 -75.13
N ILE A 760 -4.55 9.83 -74.10
CA ILE A 760 -3.97 9.82 -72.76
C ILE A 760 -3.58 8.38 -72.45
N ILE A 761 -2.30 8.17 -72.19
CA ILE A 761 -1.68 6.87 -71.97
C ILE A 761 -1.02 6.88 -70.60
N ARG A 762 -1.11 5.77 -69.85
CA ARG A 762 -0.31 5.60 -68.64
C ARG A 762 1.05 5.04 -69.04
N TYR A 763 2.13 5.76 -68.74
CA TYR A 763 3.49 5.25 -68.98
C TYR A 763 4.04 4.52 -67.76
N GLN A 764 4.90 3.53 -67.96
CA GLN A 764 5.59 2.83 -66.88
C GLN A 764 6.94 3.48 -66.61
N SER A 765 7.32 3.65 -65.33
CA SER A 765 8.62 4.26 -64.98
C SER A 765 9.82 3.46 -65.49
N SER A 766 9.66 2.14 -65.64
CA SER A 766 10.68 1.26 -66.24
C SER A 766 10.83 1.42 -67.76
N GLU A 767 9.91 2.13 -68.40
CA GLU A 767 9.80 2.28 -69.86
C GLU A 767 9.63 3.75 -70.28
N PRO A 768 10.62 4.62 -70.01
CA PRO A 768 10.47 6.06 -70.19
C PRO A 768 10.57 6.51 -71.65
N MET A 769 11.05 5.65 -72.56
CA MET A 769 11.31 6.02 -73.95
C MET A 769 10.19 5.54 -74.86
N TYR A 770 9.52 6.48 -75.54
CA TYR A 770 8.45 6.20 -76.49
C TYR A 770 8.87 6.57 -77.90
N THR A 771 8.80 5.60 -78.81
CA THR A 771 9.12 5.80 -80.23
C THR A 771 7.84 5.79 -81.06
N PHE A 772 7.62 6.82 -81.85
CA PHE A 772 6.50 6.84 -82.80
C PHE A 772 6.92 6.23 -84.14
N THR A 773 6.08 5.32 -84.64
CA THR A 773 6.22 4.71 -85.98
C THR A 773 4.93 4.93 -86.76
N PRO A 774 4.94 5.69 -87.88
CA PRO A 774 3.75 5.85 -88.71
C PRO A 774 3.52 4.61 -89.58
N GLN A 775 2.27 4.42 -89.98
CA GLN A 775 1.87 3.49 -91.03
C GLN A 775 1.47 4.32 -92.24
N ILE A 776 2.37 4.38 -93.23
CA ILE A 776 2.19 5.19 -94.43
C ILE A 776 1.36 4.41 -95.44
N PRO A 777 0.27 4.99 -95.98
CA PRO A 777 -0.50 4.34 -97.04
C PRO A 777 0.38 4.07 -98.27
N MET A 778 0.14 2.93 -98.95
CA MET A 778 1.00 2.43 -100.04
C MET A 778 1.30 3.42 -101.18
N ASN A 779 0.38 4.34 -101.49
CA ASN A 779 0.56 5.35 -102.56
C ASN A 779 1.20 6.66 -102.09
N TYR A 780 1.58 6.74 -100.81
CA TYR A 780 2.16 7.91 -100.19
C TYR A 780 3.57 7.60 -99.72
N GLU A 781 4.40 8.64 -99.67
CA GLU A 781 5.70 8.58 -99.02
C GLU A 781 5.75 9.57 -97.86
N LEU A 782 6.51 9.19 -96.82
CA LEU A 782 6.77 10.03 -95.67
C LEU A 782 7.67 11.19 -96.08
N VAL A 783 7.22 12.41 -95.81
CA VAL A 783 8.04 13.62 -95.98
C VAL A 783 8.85 13.89 -94.71
N GLY A 784 8.24 13.68 -93.55
CA GLY A 784 8.91 13.83 -92.26
C GLY A 784 7.92 14.11 -91.14
N TYR A 785 8.47 14.39 -89.96
CA TYR A 785 7.72 14.68 -88.74
C TYR A 785 8.07 16.05 -88.21
N VAL A 786 7.12 16.67 -87.53
CA VAL A 786 7.38 17.80 -86.63
C VAL A 786 6.81 17.43 -85.27
N LEU A 787 7.65 17.47 -84.24
CA LEU A 787 7.26 17.29 -82.84
C LEU A 787 7.55 18.58 -82.07
N THR A 788 6.59 18.99 -81.25
CA THR A 788 6.73 20.15 -80.36
C THR A 788 6.12 19.84 -78.99
N MET A 789 6.54 20.57 -77.96
CA MET A 789 6.06 20.41 -76.57
C MET A 789 4.95 21.42 -76.22
N ASN A 790 4.43 22.14 -77.21
CA ASN A 790 3.34 23.09 -77.05
C ASN A 790 2.44 23.07 -78.28
N ASN A 791 1.18 23.46 -78.13
CA ASN A 791 0.24 23.51 -79.24
C ASN A 791 0.56 24.69 -80.17
N GLN A 792 1.36 24.44 -81.21
CA GLN A 792 1.68 25.41 -82.25
C GLN A 792 1.44 24.83 -83.65
N LEU A 793 1.18 25.70 -84.61
CA LEU A 793 0.99 25.28 -86.00
C LEU A 793 2.32 24.76 -86.56
N HIS A 794 2.39 23.46 -86.85
CA HIS A 794 3.59 22.88 -87.45
C HIS A 794 3.77 23.35 -88.90
N SER A 795 5.01 23.65 -89.28
CA SER A 795 5.37 24.01 -90.65
C SER A 795 6.02 22.82 -91.35
N PRO A 796 5.59 22.45 -92.58
CA PRO A 796 6.20 21.38 -93.36
C PRO A 796 7.72 21.54 -93.57
N ASN A 797 8.20 22.78 -93.69
CA ASN A 797 9.63 23.07 -93.92
C ASN A 797 10.52 22.76 -92.71
N ALA A 798 9.93 22.63 -91.52
CA ALA A 798 10.63 22.23 -90.30
C ALA A 798 10.62 20.70 -90.09
N SER A 799 10.07 19.92 -91.03
CA SER A 799 9.96 18.48 -90.89
C SER A 799 11.31 17.76 -91.04
N SER A 800 11.47 16.67 -90.30
CA SER A 800 12.67 15.81 -90.35
C SER A 800 12.27 14.34 -90.47
N LEU A 801 13.11 13.54 -91.15
CA LEU A 801 12.95 12.08 -91.25
C LEU A 801 13.53 11.33 -90.05
N ASN A 802 14.11 12.04 -89.07
CA ASN A 802 14.64 11.42 -87.86
C ASN A 802 13.53 10.70 -87.08
N PRO A 803 13.77 9.48 -86.56
CA PRO A 803 12.81 8.77 -85.73
C PRO A 803 12.38 9.62 -84.54
N ILE A 804 11.08 9.72 -84.32
CA ILE A 804 10.54 10.45 -83.16
C ILE A 804 10.69 9.57 -81.93
N GLN A 805 11.53 10.01 -81.01
CA GLN A 805 11.69 9.43 -79.67
C GLN A 805 11.42 10.50 -78.63
N VAL A 806 10.58 10.16 -77.65
CA VAL A 806 10.21 11.05 -76.55
C VAL A 806 10.58 10.36 -75.24
N ASP A 807 11.35 11.06 -74.42
CA ASP A 807 11.53 10.72 -73.01
C ASP A 807 10.40 11.35 -72.20
N VAL A 808 9.46 10.51 -71.75
CA VAL A 808 8.24 10.96 -71.07
C VAL A 808 8.48 11.35 -69.62
N THR A 809 9.68 11.10 -69.09
CA THR A 809 10.08 11.61 -67.76
C THR A 809 10.38 13.11 -67.80
N SER A 810 10.81 13.61 -68.96
CA SER A 810 11.13 15.02 -69.17
C SER A 810 9.97 15.81 -69.76
N ASN A 811 9.20 15.21 -70.68
CA ASN A 811 8.04 15.84 -71.32
C ASN A 811 6.89 14.84 -71.43
N SER A 812 5.86 15.03 -70.62
CA SER A 812 4.69 14.16 -70.52
C SER A 812 3.52 14.57 -71.43
N GLU A 813 3.73 15.57 -72.29
CA GLU A 813 2.75 16.04 -73.27
C GLU A 813 3.46 16.55 -74.52
N PHE A 814 3.02 16.12 -75.71
CA PHE A 814 3.61 16.56 -76.97
C PHE A 814 2.62 16.53 -78.15
N TRP A 815 2.91 17.37 -79.14
CA TRP A 815 2.20 17.49 -80.42
C TRP A 815 3.06 16.95 -81.54
N LEU A 816 2.50 16.08 -82.38
CA LEU A 816 3.19 15.41 -83.47
C LEU A 816 2.36 15.52 -84.76
N THR A 817 2.97 16.10 -85.80
CA THR A 817 2.42 16.08 -87.16
C THR A 817 3.26 15.17 -88.03
N THR A 818 2.61 14.20 -88.69
CA THR A 818 3.22 13.38 -89.74
C THR A 818 2.90 13.99 -91.09
N TYR A 819 3.92 14.39 -91.84
CA TYR A 819 3.75 14.91 -93.19
C TYR A 819 3.97 13.79 -94.21
N ILE A 820 3.00 13.61 -95.10
CA ILE A 820 3.10 12.67 -96.21
C ILE A 820 2.79 13.39 -97.51
N LYS A 821 3.26 12.86 -98.64
CA LYS A 821 2.87 13.33 -99.98
C LYS A 821 2.64 12.14 -100.90
N PRO A 822 1.89 12.29 -102.00
CA PRO A 822 1.75 11.22 -102.98
C PRO A 822 3.12 10.78 -103.50
N GLY A 823 3.45 9.49 -103.40
CA GLY A 823 4.67 8.91 -103.96
C GLY A 823 4.50 8.44 -105.40
N THR A 824 3.30 8.58 -105.96
CA THR A 824 2.93 8.17 -107.31
C THR A 824 2.05 9.23 -107.97
N GLU A 825 2.20 9.41 -109.29
CA GLU A 825 1.37 10.32 -110.08
C GLU A 825 0.01 9.71 -110.46
N LYS A 826 -0.07 8.37 -110.47
CA LYS A 826 -1.27 7.56 -110.76
C LYS A 826 -1.32 6.37 -109.79
N PRO A 827 -2.52 5.93 -109.33
CA PRO A 827 -2.63 4.84 -108.37
C PRO A 827 -2.05 3.54 -108.93
N THR A 828 -1.31 2.80 -108.09
CA THR A 828 -0.78 1.48 -108.46
C THR A 828 -1.89 0.42 -108.53
N PHE A 829 -1.71 -0.63 -109.35
CA PHE A 829 -2.71 -1.62 -109.78
C PHE A 829 -3.48 -2.38 -108.68
N TYR A 830 -3.16 -2.17 -107.40
CA TYR A 830 -3.84 -2.79 -106.25
C TYR A 830 -4.52 -1.73 -105.37
N HIS A 831 -5.27 -0.84 -105.99
CA HIS A 831 -6.12 0.14 -105.32
C HIS A 831 -7.38 -0.52 -104.74
N TRP A 832 -7.76 -0.13 -103.52
CA TRP A 832 -8.91 -0.67 -102.77
C TRP A 832 -10.26 -0.60 -103.51
N GLU A 833 -10.39 0.34 -104.45
CA GLU A 833 -11.60 0.53 -105.27
C GLU A 833 -11.84 -0.59 -106.30
N TYR A 834 -10.88 -1.49 -106.55
CA TYR A 834 -11.04 -2.58 -107.52
C TYR A 834 -11.75 -3.83 -106.99
N LYS A 835 -12.24 -3.84 -105.74
CA LYS A 835 -12.97 -4.98 -105.14
C LYS A 835 -14.29 -4.62 -104.47
N GLU A 836 -14.89 -3.48 -104.78
CA GLU A 836 -16.25 -3.16 -104.32
C GLU A 836 -17.30 -3.68 -105.32
N ASN A 837 -18.30 -4.42 -104.85
CA ASN A 837 -19.57 -4.56 -105.59
C ASN A 837 -20.55 -3.47 -105.12
N ASN A 838 -21.69 -3.34 -105.82
CA ASN A 838 -22.69 -2.27 -105.66
C ASN A 838 -23.35 -2.12 -104.26
N LEU A 839 -22.85 -2.78 -103.22
CA LEU A 839 -23.28 -2.63 -101.82
C LEU A 839 -22.12 -2.48 -100.81
N GLY A 840 -20.89 -2.17 -101.25
CA GLY A 840 -19.82 -1.65 -100.36
C GLY A 840 -19.31 -2.62 -99.28
N THR A 841 -19.34 -3.93 -99.51
CA THR A 841 -18.73 -4.94 -98.61
C THR A 841 -17.60 -5.71 -99.30
N ILE A 842 -16.47 -5.86 -98.61
CA ILE A 842 -15.28 -6.57 -99.09
C ILE A 842 -15.50 -8.09 -98.99
N ASN A 843 -15.36 -8.78 -100.11
CA ASN A 843 -15.39 -10.24 -100.19
C ASN A 843 -14.07 -10.81 -99.66
N VAL A 844 -14.12 -11.50 -98.51
CA VAL A 844 -12.96 -12.19 -97.92
C VAL A 844 -13.11 -13.70 -98.17
N LYS A 845 -12.16 -14.27 -98.91
CA LYS A 845 -11.75 -15.66 -98.72
C LYS A 845 -10.57 -15.65 -97.77
#